data_AF-A0A0A1SSY8-F1
#
_entry.id   AF-A0A0A1SSY8-F1
#
_cell.length_a   1.000
_cell.length_b   1.000
_cell.length_c   1.000
_cell.angle_alpha   90.00
_cell.angle_beta   90.00
_cell.angle_gamma   90.00
#
_symmetry.space_group_name_H-M   'P 1'
#
loop_
_entity.id
_entity.type
_entity.pdbx_description
1 polymer ?
#
loop_
_entity_poly.entity_id
_entity_poly.type
_entity_poly.pdbx_seq_one_letter_code
_entity_poly.pdbx_strand_id
1 'polypeptide(L)'
;MREALQTLGFVHTYHTMDAAFINTRDCKTWLQWLRAKHDGIGRVPGRADFDRLLGNCQAVCDMPAAYFAEELVQAYPDAKVILTIRDVDKWHKSVENTLEVVDTSYLWSMVGIFARLLRMPNRWNWRMFQKIHEILYDHDFPKNGRQSFEDHYNKVRSLVPSGRLLEYHVSEGWEPLCKFLDKPVPSEDTPFINQSAEINAKLSHMFWVNLKAQSKRLLDICAYTSLLWAVVAFVQTRSVWVEEADTVSDFISQIVTKPFISLQSNSELHIKMEYFQSDKFHSRVEHIMKKRHIPGAAVAIIQGDVVHSRGFGLARLNPPAPCTPDTLFDIASSSKSMTAGAVAVLVEDLNYPEVTWTAPVSELLPDDFVLQSDEHTKNVTVEDILSHRTGVPPHDVSYLGPRAKIPDTPKSVTRNLRNLKVSHPLRTKYMYNNTMYTVATHLIEEMTKTTFPMYLKTKFFEPLQMNSTNIQPSAAIANGLGERLAKAYVWRPDLNELVEIDMPEAPEAQGAGSVVTCVNDYIKWVRAAMYHKETVTEAVSKAMIKQRMIQYPNYEFALPYTSTMICCSGWNSFHYRGRLLVSHAGEIDGIGTYHFFMPDQKFGGCIFTNGTFGRHLGYTIAFELIDSLLEVSEKEFVDWDEAVHKREGTDADYEAPDFDAIGKSLYPELTTREPNTLPLDVYVGNYANKGYHTVTVEIKDGGLFIDGSDRSLGFKLAIFHVSGQTMFGGHLHMCDQFGGAPISFEQVQFKLNDASAVVSIGIALEPALDDELIWFDKV
;
A
#
# COMPACT_ATOMS: atom_id res chain seq x y z
N MET A 1 10.44 9.70 -36.71
CA MET A 1 9.01 10.09 -36.70
C MET A 1 8.48 10.23 -35.28
N ARG A 2 8.62 9.23 -34.39
CA ARG A 2 8.27 9.32 -32.96
C ARG A 2 8.70 10.66 -32.32
N GLU A 3 9.99 10.96 -32.38
CA GLU A 3 10.56 12.18 -31.81
C GLU A 3 9.95 13.46 -32.41
N ALA A 4 9.77 13.48 -33.74
CA ALA A 4 9.15 14.62 -34.41
C ALA A 4 7.70 14.86 -33.93
N LEU A 5 6.92 13.80 -33.71
CA LEU A 5 5.57 13.92 -33.16
C LEU A 5 5.60 14.40 -31.70
N GLN A 6 6.56 13.92 -30.91
CA GLN A 6 6.74 14.37 -29.52
C GLN A 6 7.09 15.86 -29.44
N THR A 7 7.97 16.36 -30.31
CA THR A 7 8.27 17.80 -30.43
C THR A 7 7.01 18.62 -30.76
N LEU A 8 6.08 18.07 -31.56
CA LEU A 8 4.81 18.72 -31.91
C LEU A 8 3.71 18.57 -30.85
N GLY A 9 4.04 18.04 -29.66
CA GLY A 9 3.13 17.93 -28.51
C GLY A 9 2.32 16.64 -28.45
N PHE A 10 2.66 15.62 -29.26
CA PHE A 10 2.12 14.27 -29.13
C PHE A 10 3.03 13.47 -28.18
N VAL A 11 2.89 13.72 -26.87
CA VAL A 11 3.79 13.22 -25.81
C VAL A 11 3.82 11.69 -25.76
N HIS A 12 2.67 11.05 -25.91
CA HIS A 12 2.53 9.59 -25.87
C HIS A 12 2.42 9.01 -27.30
N THR A 13 3.57 8.65 -27.87
CA THR A 13 3.69 8.02 -29.19
C THR A 13 4.16 6.57 -29.06
N TYR A 14 3.30 5.60 -29.33
CA TYR A 14 3.63 4.18 -29.28
C TYR A 14 4.55 3.78 -30.45
N HIS A 15 5.61 3.02 -30.16
CA HIS A 15 6.63 2.54 -31.09
C HIS A 15 6.99 1.08 -30.80
N THR A 16 7.61 0.39 -31.76
CA THR A 16 8.18 -0.97 -31.58
C THR A 16 9.00 -1.13 -30.30
N MET A 17 9.69 -0.07 -29.86
CA MET A 17 10.57 -0.12 -28.70
C MET A 17 9.79 -0.20 -27.38
N ASP A 18 8.56 0.33 -27.35
CA ASP A 18 7.71 0.25 -26.17
C ASP A 18 7.31 -1.21 -25.91
N ALA A 19 6.86 -1.94 -26.94
CA ALA A 19 6.60 -3.37 -26.84
C ALA A 19 7.87 -4.21 -26.59
N ALA A 20 8.97 -3.89 -27.26
CA ALA A 20 10.18 -4.72 -27.21
C ALA A 20 11.00 -4.54 -25.93
N PHE A 21 10.97 -3.36 -25.29
CA PHE A 21 11.92 -3.05 -24.21
C PHE A 21 11.29 -2.38 -22.98
N ILE A 22 10.21 -1.62 -23.12
CA ILE A 22 9.61 -0.88 -22.00
C ILE A 22 8.53 -1.74 -21.33
N ASN A 23 7.51 -2.15 -22.08
CA ASN A 23 6.43 -3.01 -21.65
C ASN A 23 6.42 -4.34 -22.42
N THR A 24 7.39 -5.21 -22.11
CA THR A 24 7.61 -6.48 -22.80
C THR A 24 6.43 -7.47 -22.80
N ARG A 25 5.39 -7.21 -21.98
CA ARG A 25 4.16 -7.99 -21.99
C ARG A 25 3.27 -7.70 -23.20
N ASP A 26 3.38 -6.51 -23.78
CA ASP A 26 2.64 -6.14 -25.00
C ASP A 26 2.95 -7.08 -26.15
N CYS A 27 4.19 -7.62 -26.21
CA CYS A 27 4.59 -8.62 -27.19
C CYS A 27 3.70 -9.88 -27.17
N LYS A 28 3.10 -10.22 -26.02
CA LYS A 28 2.13 -11.34 -25.94
C LYS A 28 0.85 -10.97 -26.69
N THR A 29 0.30 -9.80 -26.41
CA THR A 29 -0.94 -9.29 -27.02
C THR A 29 -0.76 -9.12 -28.53
N TRP A 30 0.33 -8.49 -28.94
CA TRP A 30 0.68 -8.33 -30.35
C TRP A 30 0.87 -9.67 -31.06
N LEU A 31 1.57 -10.64 -30.45
CA LEU A 31 1.71 -11.98 -31.02
C LEU A 31 0.36 -12.69 -31.19
N GLN A 32 -0.57 -12.51 -30.25
CA GLN A 32 -1.92 -13.07 -30.36
C GLN A 32 -2.69 -12.44 -31.52
N TRP A 33 -2.64 -11.11 -31.67
CA TRP A 33 -3.31 -10.43 -32.77
C TRP A 33 -2.68 -10.75 -34.13
N LEU A 34 -1.36 -10.88 -34.21
CA LEU A 34 -0.67 -11.28 -35.44
C LEU A 34 -1.13 -12.67 -35.90
N ARG A 35 -1.27 -13.62 -34.96
CA ARG A 35 -1.80 -14.96 -35.24
C ARG A 35 -3.29 -14.93 -35.59
N ALA A 36 -4.07 -14.09 -34.94
CA ALA A 36 -5.49 -13.96 -35.25
C ALA A 36 -5.70 -13.43 -36.68
N LYS A 37 -4.94 -12.40 -37.07
CA LYS A 37 -5.06 -11.79 -38.40
C LYS A 37 -4.47 -12.65 -39.51
N HIS A 38 -3.27 -13.21 -39.32
CA HIS A 38 -2.57 -13.95 -40.36
C HIS A 38 -2.94 -15.43 -40.39
N ASP A 39 -3.01 -16.09 -39.23
CA ASP A 39 -3.21 -17.55 -39.16
C ASP A 39 -4.69 -17.94 -38.96
N GLY A 40 -5.57 -16.97 -38.73
CA GLY A 40 -6.96 -17.21 -38.33
C GLY A 40 -7.11 -17.80 -36.92
N ILE A 41 -6.07 -17.72 -36.09
CA ILE A 41 -6.06 -18.29 -34.74
C ILE A 41 -6.42 -17.21 -33.72
N GLY A 42 -7.68 -17.17 -33.31
CA GLY A 42 -8.21 -16.21 -32.33
C GLY A 42 -9.08 -15.14 -32.97
N ARG A 43 -9.16 -13.97 -32.33
CA ARG A 43 -9.97 -12.83 -32.78
C ARG A 43 -9.09 -11.66 -33.18
N VAL A 44 -9.30 -11.12 -34.39
CA VAL A 44 -8.65 -9.90 -34.88
C VAL A 44 -9.07 -8.71 -34.00
N PRO A 45 -8.14 -7.83 -33.59
CA PRO A 45 -8.46 -6.71 -32.70
C PRO A 45 -9.44 -5.73 -33.35
N GLY A 46 -10.42 -5.26 -32.57
CA GLY A 46 -11.27 -4.12 -32.93
C GLY A 46 -10.93 -2.88 -32.11
N ARG A 47 -11.73 -1.81 -32.25
CA ARG A 47 -11.51 -0.53 -31.55
C ARG A 47 -11.29 -0.68 -30.04
N ALA A 48 -12.16 -1.44 -29.36
CA ALA A 48 -12.03 -1.65 -27.91
C ALA A 48 -10.73 -2.37 -27.52
N ASP A 49 -10.17 -3.20 -28.40
CA ASP A 49 -8.89 -3.88 -28.15
C ASP A 49 -7.71 -2.93 -28.34
N PHE A 50 -7.77 -2.08 -29.37
CA PHE A 50 -6.79 -1.02 -29.56
C PHE A 50 -6.87 0.03 -28.45
N ASP A 51 -8.05 0.44 -27.99
CA ASP A 51 -8.19 1.39 -26.88
C ASP A 51 -7.54 0.85 -25.59
N ARG A 52 -7.60 -0.47 -25.35
CA ARG A 52 -6.93 -1.09 -24.18
C ARG A 52 -5.41 -1.02 -24.26
N LEU A 53 -4.82 -1.16 -25.45
CA LEU A 53 -3.37 -1.21 -25.62
C LEU A 53 -2.76 0.16 -25.95
N LEU A 54 -3.50 0.99 -26.69
CA LEU A 54 -3.05 2.24 -27.32
C LEU A 54 -3.89 3.44 -26.90
N GLY A 55 -4.92 3.30 -26.05
CA GLY A 55 -5.86 4.39 -25.74
C GLY A 55 -5.24 5.58 -25.01
N ASN A 56 -4.08 5.39 -24.37
CA ASN A 56 -3.28 6.47 -23.79
C ASN A 56 -2.31 7.12 -24.80
N CYS A 57 -2.20 6.57 -26.01
CA CYS A 57 -1.30 7.04 -27.04
C CYS A 57 -2.01 8.02 -27.98
N GLN A 58 -1.40 9.18 -28.18
CA GLN A 58 -1.88 10.19 -29.12
C GLN A 58 -1.45 9.88 -30.56
N ALA A 59 -0.45 9.01 -30.73
CA ALA A 59 -0.02 8.48 -32.02
C ALA A 59 0.58 7.07 -31.86
N VAL A 60 0.54 6.30 -32.94
CA VAL A 60 1.17 4.97 -33.03
C VAL A 60 2.00 4.90 -34.30
N CYS A 61 3.18 4.29 -34.22
CA CYS A 61 4.07 4.13 -35.35
C CYS A 61 4.85 2.82 -35.27
N ASP A 62 5.36 2.40 -36.43
CA ASP A 62 6.23 1.23 -36.60
C ASP A 62 5.51 -0.13 -36.28
N MET A 63 6.25 -1.23 -36.39
CA MET A 63 5.74 -2.57 -36.16
C MET A 63 5.54 -2.86 -34.66
N PRO A 64 4.59 -3.72 -34.28
CA PRO A 64 3.64 -4.45 -35.11
C PRO A 64 2.40 -3.63 -35.52
N ALA A 65 2.19 -2.43 -34.97
CA ALA A 65 0.98 -1.66 -35.20
C ALA A 65 0.74 -1.32 -36.68
N ALA A 66 1.80 -1.02 -37.45
CA ALA A 66 1.70 -0.74 -38.88
C ALA A 66 1.08 -1.88 -39.70
N TYR A 67 1.24 -3.14 -39.28
CA TYR A 67 0.59 -4.29 -39.92
C TYR A 67 -0.94 -4.31 -39.73
N PHE A 68 -1.43 -3.62 -38.71
CA PHE A 68 -2.87 -3.45 -38.42
C PHE A 68 -3.43 -2.14 -38.97
N ALA A 69 -2.82 -1.55 -40.01
CA ALA A 69 -3.26 -0.27 -40.57
C ALA A 69 -4.74 -0.26 -41.00
N GLU A 70 -5.25 -1.37 -41.56
CA GLU A 70 -6.67 -1.49 -41.94
C GLU A 70 -7.59 -1.43 -40.73
N GLU A 71 -7.32 -2.23 -39.70
CA GLU A 71 -8.12 -2.28 -38.49
C GLU A 71 -7.99 -0.99 -37.66
N LEU A 72 -6.82 -0.36 -37.64
CA LEU A 72 -6.59 0.93 -36.99
C LEU A 72 -7.32 2.07 -37.69
N VAL A 73 -7.30 2.12 -39.03
CA VAL A 73 -8.05 3.13 -39.81
C VAL A 73 -9.55 2.92 -39.65
N GLN A 74 -10.01 1.67 -39.56
CA GLN A 74 -11.41 1.36 -39.28
C GLN A 74 -11.82 1.73 -37.84
N ALA A 75 -10.94 1.46 -36.86
CA ALA A 75 -11.17 1.76 -35.45
C ALA A 75 -11.14 3.27 -35.15
N TYR A 76 -10.31 4.02 -35.89
CA TYR A 76 -10.11 5.46 -35.70
C TYR A 76 -10.26 6.20 -37.04
N PRO A 77 -11.51 6.36 -37.53
CA PRO A 77 -11.77 6.94 -38.86
C PRO A 77 -11.30 8.39 -39.00
N ASP A 78 -11.20 9.12 -37.87
CA ASP A 78 -10.77 10.52 -37.82
C ASP A 78 -9.24 10.67 -37.68
N ALA A 79 -8.51 9.57 -37.49
CA ALA A 79 -7.07 9.62 -37.35
C ALA A 79 -6.41 10.09 -38.66
N LYS A 80 -5.46 11.02 -38.53
CA LYS A 80 -4.55 11.44 -39.58
C LYS A 80 -3.46 10.38 -39.75
N VAL A 81 -3.15 10.01 -40.99
CA VAL A 81 -2.14 8.98 -41.32
C VAL A 81 -0.98 9.64 -42.04
N ILE A 82 0.24 9.36 -41.57
CA ILE A 82 1.48 9.85 -42.18
C ILE A 82 2.23 8.66 -42.75
N LEU A 83 2.38 8.62 -44.06
CA LEU A 83 3.19 7.63 -44.78
C LEU A 83 4.55 8.24 -45.08
N THR A 84 5.58 7.81 -44.36
CA THR A 84 6.94 8.34 -44.53
C THR A 84 7.59 7.77 -45.78
N ILE A 85 7.78 8.58 -46.82
CA ILE A 85 8.30 8.14 -48.13
C ILE A 85 9.81 7.94 -48.08
N ARG A 86 10.28 6.81 -48.61
CA ARG A 86 11.70 6.49 -48.79
C ARG A 86 11.93 5.76 -50.11
N ASP A 87 13.14 5.90 -50.66
CA ASP A 87 13.62 5.06 -51.73
C ASP A 87 13.72 3.59 -51.26
N VAL A 88 13.06 2.68 -51.99
CA VAL A 88 12.90 1.27 -51.59
C VAL A 88 14.24 0.54 -51.49
N ASP A 89 15.20 0.85 -52.38
CA ASP A 89 16.52 0.22 -52.34
C ASP A 89 17.37 0.71 -51.17
N LYS A 90 17.34 2.02 -50.87
CA LYS A 90 17.98 2.59 -49.69
C LYS A 90 17.35 2.08 -48.39
N TRP A 91 16.03 1.92 -48.35
CA TRP A 91 15.34 1.33 -47.20
C TRP A 91 15.70 -0.15 -47.04
N HIS A 92 15.65 -0.93 -48.13
CA HIS A 92 15.96 -2.36 -48.12
C HIS A 92 17.38 -2.61 -47.58
N LYS A 93 18.38 -1.89 -48.10
CA LYS A 93 19.76 -1.96 -47.60
C LYS A 93 19.90 -1.53 -46.13
N SER A 94 19.13 -0.55 -45.69
CA SER A 94 19.14 -0.09 -44.28
C SER A 94 18.59 -1.15 -43.32
N VAL A 95 17.54 -1.85 -43.75
CA VAL A 95 16.89 -2.89 -42.93
C VAL A 95 17.68 -4.19 -43.00
N GLU A 96 18.27 -4.55 -44.14
CA GLU A 96 19.17 -5.70 -44.31
C GLU A 96 20.32 -5.66 -43.30
N ASN A 97 21.02 -4.52 -43.19
CA ASN A 97 22.08 -4.31 -42.20
C ASN A 97 21.60 -4.44 -40.74
N THR A 98 20.31 -4.22 -40.47
CA THR A 98 19.73 -4.31 -39.11
C THR A 98 19.27 -5.74 -38.81
N LEU A 99 18.63 -6.41 -39.77
CA LEU A 99 18.12 -7.77 -39.65
C LEU A 99 19.23 -8.82 -39.70
N GLU A 100 20.30 -8.60 -40.45
CA GLU A 100 21.45 -9.51 -40.48
C GLU A 100 22.04 -9.70 -39.07
N VAL A 101 22.04 -8.65 -38.24
CA VAL A 101 22.49 -8.69 -36.83
C VAL A 101 21.52 -9.46 -35.91
N VAL A 102 20.23 -9.52 -36.26
CA VAL A 102 19.16 -10.11 -35.43
C VAL A 102 18.88 -11.57 -35.82
N ASP A 103 18.84 -11.89 -37.11
CA ASP A 103 18.44 -13.21 -37.62
C ASP A 103 19.59 -14.22 -37.73
N THR A 104 20.80 -13.78 -38.09
CA THR A 104 21.96 -14.70 -38.20
C THR A 104 22.64 -14.97 -36.85
N SER A 105 22.22 -14.25 -35.81
CA SER A 105 22.82 -14.32 -34.50
C SER A 105 22.26 -15.51 -33.70
N TYR A 106 23.06 -16.57 -33.63
CA TYR A 106 22.86 -17.70 -32.70
C TYR A 106 22.63 -17.24 -31.25
N LEU A 107 23.16 -16.07 -30.89
CA LEU A 107 22.99 -15.45 -29.57
C LEU A 107 21.54 -15.05 -29.30
N TRP A 108 20.85 -14.42 -30.26
CA TRP A 108 19.47 -13.95 -30.08
C TRP A 108 18.45 -15.09 -30.02
N SER A 109 18.66 -16.13 -30.84
CA SER A 109 17.85 -17.37 -30.81
C SER A 109 18.04 -18.14 -29.51
N MET A 110 19.29 -18.25 -29.00
CA MET A 110 19.58 -18.82 -27.68
C MET A 110 18.95 -18.02 -26.54
N VAL A 111 19.08 -16.68 -26.55
CA VAL A 111 18.43 -15.78 -25.59
C VAL A 111 16.91 -15.99 -25.56
N GLY A 112 16.27 -16.13 -26.71
CA GLY A 112 14.83 -16.41 -26.80
C GLY A 112 14.43 -17.79 -26.26
N ILE A 113 15.31 -18.79 -26.29
CA ILE A 113 15.09 -20.11 -25.67
C ILE A 113 15.25 -20.03 -24.15
N PHE A 114 16.33 -19.42 -23.66
CA PHE A 114 16.56 -19.23 -22.22
C PHE A 114 15.49 -18.36 -21.58
N ALA A 115 15.04 -17.29 -22.26
CA ALA A 115 13.94 -16.46 -21.78
C ALA A 115 12.66 -17.26 -21.56
N ARG A 116 12.40 -18.30 -22.35
CA ARG A 116 11.25 -19.19 -22.17
C ARG A 116 11.47 -20.20 -21.05
N LEU A 117 12.63 -20.86 -21.01
CA LEU A 117 12.96 -21.83 -19.96
C LEU A 117 12.92 -21.17 -18.57
N LEU A 118 13.44 -19.95 -18.47
CA LEU A 118 13.49 -19.17 -17.23
C LEU A 118 12.26 -18.28 -17.01
N ARG A 119 11.21 -18.42 -17.83
CA ARG A 119 9.95 -17.66 -17.75
C ARG A 119 10.12 -16.13 -17.68
N MET A 120 11.15 -15.58 -18.33
CA MET A 120 11.45 -14.14 -18.34
C MET A 120 10.29 -13.29 -18.88
N PRO A 121 10.14 -12.01 -18.45
CA PRO A 121 9.09 -11.11 -18.96
C PRO A 121 9.11 -10.94 -20.49
N ASN A 122 10.29 -10.88 -21.10
CA ASN A 122 10.52 -10.72 -22.54
C ASN A 122 10.39 -12.02 -23.36
N ARG A 123 9.91 -13.13 -22.78
CA ARG A 123 9.82 -14.45 -23.44
C ARG A 123 8.98 -14.48 -24.72
N TRP A 124 8.17 -13.45 -24.95
CA TRP A 124 7.32 -13.30 -26.13
C TRP A 124 7.96 -12.48 -27.25
N ASN A 125 8.98 -11.67 -26.94
CA ASN A 125 9.62 -10.76 -27.90
C ASN A 125 10.09 -11.50 -29.16
N TRP A 126 10.93 -12.53 -28.97
CA TRP A 126 11.49 -13.28 -30.10
C TRP A 126 10.39 -13.91 -30.98
N ARG A 127 9.34 -14.45 -30.37
CA ARG A 127 8.23 -15.04 -31.12
C ARG A 127 7.39 -14.02 -31.88
N MET A 128 7.19 -12.84 -31.30
CA MET A 128 6.53 -11.73 -31.99
C MET A 128 7.32 -11.32 -33.23
N PHE A 129 8.64 -11.09 -33.09
CA PHE A 129 9.48 -10.70 -34.23
C PHE A 129 9.60 -11.79 -35.30
N GLN A 130 9.76 -13.05 -34.90
CA GLN A 130 9.73 -14.18 -35.84
C GLN A 130 8.41 -14.24 -36.61
N LYS A 131 7.29 -13.97 -35.93
CA LYS A 131 5.97 -13.93 -36.58
C LYS A 131 5.85 -12.75 -37.54
N ILE A 132 6.37 -11.58 -37.20
CA ILE A 132 6.43 -10.43 -38.11
C ILE A 132 7.27 -10.78 -39.34
N HIS A 133 8.39 -11.48 -39.16
CA HIS A 133 9.28 -11.91 -40.25
C HIS A 133 8.63 -12.91 -41.19
N GLU A 134 7.89 -13.88 -40.64
CA GLU A 134 7.06 -14.81 -41.39
C GLU A 134 6.03 -14.04 -42.24
N ILE A 135 5.25 -13.17 -41.59
CA ILE A 135 4.13 -12.45 -42.20
C ILE A 135 4.60 -11.53 -43.33
N LEU A 136 5.65 -10.74 -43.10
CA LEU A 136 6.03 -9.67 -44.01
C LEU A 136 6.97 -10.16 -45.12
N TYR A 137 7.77 -11.18 -44.83
CA TYR A 137 8.91 -11.53 -45.68
C TYR A 137 8.98 -13.03 -46.00
N ASP A 138 8.06 -13.86 -45.51
CA ASP A 138 8.14 -15.33 -45.63
C ASP A 138 9.51 -15.86 -45.15
N HIS A 139 10.02 -15.28 -44.07
CA HIS A 139 11.36 -15.51 -43.52
C HIS A 139 12.55 -15.21 -44.47
N ASP A 140 12.32 -14.57 -45.62
CA ASP A 140 13.34 -14.21 -46.61
C ASP A 140 13.26 -12.71 -46.94
N PHE A 141 13.77 -11.88 -46.03
CA PHE A 141 13.82 -10.42 -46.21
C PHE A 141 14.61 -9.98 -47.45
N PRO A 142 15.80 -10.53 -47.77
CA PRO A 142 16.54 -10.14 -48.97
C PRO A 142 15.71 -10.26 -50.25
N LYS A 143 14.94 -11.34 -50.38
CA LYS A 143 14.07 -11.59 -51.54
C LYS A 143 12.77 -10.79 -51.50
N ASN A 144 12.06 -10.81 -50.38
CA ASN A 144 10.67 -10.36 -50.31
C ASN A 144 10.49 -8.94 -49.73
N GLY A 145 11.52 -8.36 -49.11
CA GLY A 145 11.44 -7.08 -48.41
C GLY A 145 10.99 -5.92 -49.30
N ARG A 146 11.50 -5.83 -50.53
CA ARG A 146 11.10 -4.76 -51.49
C ARG A 146 9.62 -4.81 -51.83
N GLN A 147 9.12 -6.01 -52.12
CA GLN A 147 7.70 -6.20 -52.44
C GLN A 147 6.82 -5.86 -51.23
N SER A 148 7.21 -6.33 -50.04
CA SER A 148 6.50 -6.03 -48.78
C SER A 148 6.37 -4.53 -48.50
N PHE A 149 7.43 -3.77 -48.80
CA PHE A 149 7.42 -2.31 -48.69
C PHE A 149 6.43 -1.65 -49.65
N GLU A 150 6.49 -2.01 -50.94
CA GLU A 150 5.58 -1.49 -51.96
C GLU A 150 4.12 -1.87 -51.67
N ASP A 151 3.88 -3.10 -51.23
CA ASP A 151 2.55 -3.59 -50.86
C ASP A 151 1.97 -2.81 -49.69
N HIS A 152 2.78 -2.51 -48.66
CA HIS A 152 2.34 -1.69 -47.54
C HIS A 152 1.96 -0.28 -47.99
N TYR A 153 2.78 0.35 -48.85
CA TYR A 153 2.51 1.69 -49.37
C TYR A 153 1.22 1.73 -50.18
N ASN A 154 1.06 0.78 -51.11
CA ASN A 154 -0.13 0.68 -51.94
C ASN A 154 -1.38 0.40 -51.10
N LYS A 155 -1.26 -0.44 -50.07
CA LYS A 155 -2.35 -0.71 -49.12
C LYS A 155 -2.74 0.56 -48.37
N VAL A 156 -1.81 1.30 -47.78
CA VAL A 156 -2.12 2.55 -47.05
C VAL A 156 -2.77 3.60 -47.98
N ARG A 157 -2.25 3.78 -49.20
CA ARG A 157 -2.84 4.67 -50.22
C ARG A 157 -4.27 4.27 -50.61
N SER A 158 -4.56 2.97 -50.66
CA SER A 158 -5.91 2.48 -50.95
C SER A 158 -6.89 2.61 -49.78
N LEU A 159 -6.39 2.58 -48.54
CA LEU A 159 -7.19 2.60 -47.32
C LEU A 159 -7.56 4.01 -46.86
N VAL A 160 -6.67 4.99 -47.06
CA VAL A 160 -6.80 6.32 -46.46
C VAL A 160 -7.10 7.37 -47.54
N PRO A 161 -8.22 8.11 -47.45
CA PRO A 161 -8.52 9.22 -48.36
C PRO A 161 -7.44 10.31 -48.32
N SER A 162 -7.20 10.98 -49.45
CA SER A 162 -6.14 11.99 -49.60
C SER A 162 -6.21 13.15 -48.59
N GLY A 163 -7.39 13.50 -48.07
CA GLY A 163 -7.54 14.52 -47.03
C GLY A 163 -7.05 14.11 -45.63
N ARG A 164 -6.83 12.80 -45.39
CA ARG A 164 -6.34 12.22 -44.13
C ARG A 164 -4.99 11.52 -44.29
N LEU A 165 -4.37 11.58 -45.47
CA LEU A 165 -3.09 10.96 -45.76
C LEU A 165 -2.05 12.02 -46.11
N LEU A 166 -0.95 12.06 -45.37
CA LEU A 166 0.24 12.80 -45.74
C LEU A 166 1.32 11.83 -46.19
N GLU A 167 1.71 11.90 -47.45
CA GLU A 167 2.97 11.32 -47.93
C GLU A 167 4.09 12.31 -47.60
N TYR A 168 5.00 11.91 -46.71
CA TYR A 168 5.99 12.80 -46.12
C TYR A 168 7.41 12.27 -46.31
N HIS A 169 8.25 13.02 -47.03
CA HIS A 169 9.68 12.77 -47.10
C HIS A 169 10.41 13.66 -46.09
N VAL A 170 11.32 13.08 -45.31
CA VAL A 170 11.99 13.77 -44.19
C VAL A 170 12.79 15.01 -44.60
N SER A 171 13.22 15.10 -45.86
CA SER A 171 13.94 16.26 -46.40
C SER A 171 13.05 17.47 -46.69
N GLU A 172 11.73 17.32 -46.65
CA GLU A 172 10.78 18.42 -46.88
C GLU A 172 10.66 19.35 -45.66
N GLY A 173 11.30 19.01 -44.54
CA GLY A 173 11.32 19.85 -43.36
C GLY A 173 10.02 19.80 -42.54
N TRP A 174 9.90 20.67 -41.54
CA TRP A 174 8.73 20.71 -40.65
C TRP A 174 7.42 21.11 -41.33
N GLU A 175 7.48 21.93 -42.39
CA GLU A 175 6.34 22.68 -42.91
C GLU A 175 5.16 21.79 -43.37
N PRO A 176 5.35 20.73 -44.18
CA PRO A 176 4.25 19.86 -44.60
C PRO A 176 3.62 19.09 -43.43
N LEU A 177 4.45 18.61 -42.51
CA LEU A 177 4.02 17.84 -41.34
C LEU A 177 3.21 18.71 -40.36
N CYS A 178 3.69 19.91 -40.07
CA CYS A 178 3.03 20.86 -39.17
C CYS A 178 1.69 21.34 -39.75
N LYS A 179 1.67 21.68 -41.05
CA LYS A 179 0.44 22.05 -41.76
C LYS A 179 -0.59 20.93 -41.72
N PHE A 180 -0.16 19.69 -41.97
CA PHE A 180 -1.06 18.55 -41.97
C PHE A 180 -1.61 18.25 -40.56
N LEU A 181 -0.80 18.39 -39.52
CA LEU A 181 -1.18 18.12 -38.13
C LEU A 181 -1.86 19.29 -37.43
N ASP A 182 -1.94 20.46 -38.06
CA ASP A 182 -2.43 21.71 -37.47
C ASP A 182 -1.61 22.12 -36.23
N LYS A 183 -0.29 22.22 -36.42
CA LYS A 183 0.69 22.56 -35.37
C LYS A 183 1.61 23.70 -35.82
N PRO A 184 2.12 24.52 -34.89
CA PRO A 184 3.13 25.52 -35.22
C PRO A 184 4.45 24.86 -35.62
N VAL A 185 5.19 25.48 -36.54
CA VAL A 185 6.53 25.04 -36.93
C VAL A 185 7.50 25.30 -35.76
N PRO A 186 8.21 24.28 -35.24
CA PRO A 186 9.20 24.44 -34.18
C PRO A 186 10.39 25.30 -34.62
N SER A 187 11.06 25.94 -33.65
CA SER A 187 12.30 26.69 -33.87
C SER A 187 13.55 25.81 -33.99
N GLU A 188 13.42 24.52 -33.67
CA GLU A 188 14.50 23.54 -33.71
C GLU A 188 14.63 22.90 -35.09
N ASP A 189 15.84 22.53 -35.49
CA ASP A 189 16.08 21.77 -36.72
C ASP A 189 15.33 20.43 -36.69
N THR A 190 14.85 19.97 -37.85
CA THR A 190 14.08 18.72 -37.93
C THR A 190 14.92 17.52 -37.45
N PRO A 191 14.41 16.69 -36.51
CA PRO A 191 15.18 15.66 -35.81
C PRO A 191 15.46 14.39 -36.65
N PHE A 192 15.43 14.46 -37.98
CA PHE A 192 15.60 13.27 -38.84
C PHE A 192 17.07 12.89 -39.10
N ILE A 193 17.93 12.99 -38.09
CA ILE A 193 19.30 12.48 -38.17
C ILE A 193 19.25 10.98 -37.90
N ASN A 194 19.68 10.20 -38.90
CA ASN A 194 19.70 8.74 -38.84
C ASN A 194 20.77 8.25 -37.83
N GLN A 195 20.40 8.16 -36.56
CA GLN A 195 21.28 7.73 -35.46
C GLN A 195 21.40 6.20 -35.35
N SER A 196 21.68 5.50 -36.46
CA SER A 196 21.86 4.04 -36.45
C SER A 196 22.95 3.61 -35.44
N ALA A 197 23.99 4.44 -35.27
CA ALA A 197 25.06 4.20 -34.29
C ALA A 197 24.57 4.33 -32.83
N GLU A 198 23.66 5.26 -32.54
CA GLU A 198 23.18 5.54 -31.18
C GLU A 198 22.12 4.53 -30.74
N ILE A 199 21.27 4.08 -31.67
CA ILE A 199 20.35 2.94 -31.45
C ILE A 199 21.16 1.66 -31.21
N ASN A 200 22.20 1.39 -32.01
CA ASN A 200 23.06 0.22 -31.83
C ASN A 200 23.84 0.28 -30.50
N ALA A 201 24.27 1.47 -30.07
CA ALA A 201 24.93 1.67 -28.78
C ALA A 201 23.96 1.47 -27.60
N LYS A 202 22.73 2.01 -27.68
CA LYS A 202 21.69 1.81 -26.66
C LYS A 202 21.26 0.34 -26.58
N LEU A 203 21.07 -0.34 -27.71
CA LEU A 203 20.75 -1.77 -27.78
C LEU A 203 21.86 -2.62 -27.18
N SER A 204 23.13 -2.32 -27.51
CA SER A 204 24.28 -3.02 -26.96
C SER A 204 24.42 -2.80 -25.45
N HIS A 205 24.28 -1.55 -24.98
CA HIS A 205 24.36 -1.21 -23.56
C HIS A 205 23.26 -1.91 -22.75
N MET A 206 22.01 -1.83 -23.20
CA MET A 206 20.88 -2.51 -22.54
C MET A 206 21.02 -4.03 -22.58
N PHE A 207 21.53 -4.59 -23.68
CA PHE A 207 21.85 -6.01 -23.79
C PHE A 207 22.87 -6.43 -22.72
N TRP A 208 23.97 -5.70 -22.57
CA TRP A 208 25.01 -6.00 -21.58
C TRP A 208 24.52 -5.86 -20.14
N VAL A 209 23.67 -4.87 -19.85
CA VAL A 209 23.05 -4.71 -18.52
C VAL A 209 22.14 -5.89 -18.20
N ASN A 210 21.29 -6.29 -19.14
CA ASN A 210 20.40 -7.44 -18.95
C ASN A 210 21.18 -8.76 -18.87
N LEU A 211 22.17 -8.98 -19.75
CA LEU A 211 23.01 -10.17 -19.71
C LEU A 211 23.76 -10.28 -18.39
N LYS A 212 24.33 -9.19 -17.86
CA LYS A 212 24.99 -9.19 -16.54
C LYS A 212 24.03 -9.53 -15.40
N ALA A 213 22.85 -8.92 -15.39
CA ALA A 213 21.84 -9.19 -14.35
C ALA A 213 21.36 -10.65 -14.39
N GLN A 214 21.25 -11.25 -15.58
CA GLN A 214 20.76 -12.63 -15.72
C GLN A 214 21.87 -13.68 -15.59
N SER A 215 23.11 -13.40 -16.03
CA SER A 215 24.26 -14.27 -15.76
C SER A 215 24.51 -14.41 -14.27
N LYS A 216 24.26 -13.36 -13.48
CA LYS A 216 24.27 -13.44 -12.01
C LYS A 216 23.23 -14.44 -11.50
N ARG A 217 21.97 -14.33 -11.96
CA ARG A 217 20.90 -15.29 -11.59
C ARG A 217 21.19 -16.73 -12.01
N LEU A 218 21.77 -16.95 -13.19
CA LEU A 218 22.12 -18.29 -13.66
C LEU A 218 23.28 -18.86 -12.84
N LEU A 219 24.28 -18.04 -12.49
CA LEU A 219 25.34 -18.42 -11.57
C LEU A 219 24.79 -18.75 -10.18
N ASP A 220 23.82 -17.97 -9.69
CA ASP A 220 23.14 -18.26 -8.42
C ASP A 220 22.43 -19.62 -8.49
N ILE A 221 21.65 -19.90 -9.55
CA ILE A 221 20.98 -21.19 -9.76
C ILE A 221 21.99 -22.34 -9.86
N CYS A 222 23.04 -22.19 -10.66
CA CYS A 222 24.09 -23.19 -10.80
C CYS A 222 24.81 -23.42 -9.47
N ALA A 223 25.06 -22.38 -8.68
CA ALA A 223 25.65 -22.47 -7.35
C ALA A 223 24.71 -23.19 -6.39
N TYR A 224 23.41 -22.88 -6.38
CA TYR A 224 22.41 -23.61 -5.58
C TYR A 224 22.30 -25.07 -5.98
N THR A 225 22.27 -25.40 -7.27
CA THR A 225 22.22 -26.79 -7.73
C THR A 225 23.52 -27.55 -7.45
N SER A 226 24.68 -26.88 -7.56
CA SER A 226 25.98 -27.48 -7.24
C SER A 226 26.13 -27.69 -5.73
N LEU A 227 25.63 -26.76 -4.92
CA LEU A 227 25.56 -26.88 -3.47
C LEU A 227 24.61 -28.01 -3.06
N LEU A 228 23.45 -28.13 -3.71
CA LEU A 228 22.50 -29.23 -3.48
C LEU A 228 23.12 -30.58 -3.84
N TRP A 229 23.81 -30.67 -4.99
CA TRP A 229 24.53 -31.89 -5.40
C TRP A 229 25.74 -32.18 -4.51
N ALA A 230 26.46 -31.17 -4.02
CA ALA A 230 27.54 -31.33 -3.06
C ALA A 230 27.02 -31.80 -1.70
N VAL A 231 25.85 -31.33 -1.25
CA VAL A 231 25.17 -31.79 -0.04
C VAL A 231 24.68 -33.23 -0.21
N VAL A 232 24.07 -33.57 -1.35
CA VAL A 232 23.66 -34.96 -1.66
C VAL A 232 24.88 -35.90 -1.71
N ALA A 233 25.96 -35.49 -2.37
CA ALA A 233 27.20 -36.27 -2.40
C ALA A 233 27.89 -36.36 -1.03
N PHE A 234 27.83 -35.30 -0.21
CA PHE A 234 28.37 -35.26 1.14
C PHE A 234 27.57 -36.15 2.10
N VAL A 235 26.23 -36.17 2.00
CA VAL A 235 25.35 -37.06 2.75
C VAL A 235 25.53 -38.52 2.32
N GLN A 236 25.74 -38.78 1.03
CA GLN A 236 26.01 -40.13 0.51
C GLN A 236 27.42 -40.65 0.84
N THR A 237 28.41 -39.76 1.01
CA THR A 237 29.78 -40.13 1.37
C THR A 237 30.01 -40.18 2.88
N ARG A 238 29.16 -39.56 3.69
CA ARG A 238 29.21 -39.55 5.17
C ARG A 238 28.13 -40.39 5.86
N SER A 239 27.66 -41.46 5.23
CA SER A 239 26.95 -42.53 5.95
C SER A 239 27.85 -43.33 6.91
N VAL A 240 29.04 -42.83 7.25
CA VAL A 240 29.90 -43.40 8.29
C VAL A 240 30.59 -42.26 9.05
N TRP A 241 30.40 -42.29 10.38
CA TRP A 241 31.05 -41.48 11.43
C TRP A 241 30.44 -40.12 11.76
N VAL A 242 29.60 -40.21 12.79
CA VAL A 242 29.15 -39.20 13.74
C VAL A 242 30.31 -38.79 14.67
N GLU A 243 30.41 -37.48 14.94
CA GLU A 243 30.85 -36.77 16.17
C GLU A 243 31.69 -35.51 15.84
N GLU A 244 31.25 -34.38 16.41
CA GLU A 244 31.81 -33.01 16.35
C GLU A 244 31.57 -32.19 15.07
N ALA A 245 30.41 -31.51 15.01
CA ALA A 245 29.97 -30.68 13.87
C ALA A 245 29.92 -29.16 14.15
N ASP A 246 30.46 -28.67 15.28
CA ASP A 246 30.19 -27.29 15.73
C ASP A 246 31.25 -26.24 15.36
N THR A 247 32.41 -26.62 14.80
CA THR A 247 33.50 -25.65 14.54
C THR A 247 33.65 -25.21 13.08
N VAL A 248 32.97 -25.86 12.13
CA VAL A 248 33.09 -25.54 10.69
C VAL A 248 32.01 -24.55 10.22
N SER A 249 30.85 -24.50 10.90
CA SER A 249 29.75 -23.57 10.59
C SER A 249 30.15 -22.10 10.79
N ASP A 250 30.93 -21.81 11.85
CA ASP A 250 31.33 -20.44 12.19
C ASP A 250 32.37 -19.85 11.24
N PHE A 251 33.23 -20.69 10.67
CA PHE A 251 34.27 -20.24 9.73
C PHE A 251 33.69 -19.90 8.34
N ILE A 252 32.64 -20.61 7.91
CA ILE A 252 32.00 -20.41 6.60
C ILE A 252 31.14 -19.14 6.57
N SER A 253 30.54 -18.75 7.70
CA SER A 253 29.74 -17.52 7.82
C SER A 253 30.54 -16.23 7.59
N GLN A 254 31.86 -16.24 7.88
CA GLN A 254 32.72 -15.05 7.78
C GLN A 254 33.25 -14.76 6.37
N ILE A 255 33.31 -15.76 5.47
CA ILE A 255 33.94 -15.60 4.15
C ILE A 255 32.92 -15.29 3.04
N VAL A 256 31.65 -15.66 3.21
CA VAL A 256 30.61 -15.56 2.16
C VAL A 256 29.97 -14.16 2.05
N THR A 257 30.26 -13.23 2.96
CA THR A 257 29.46 -11.99 3.13
C THR A 257 30.08 -10.67 2.64
N LYS A 258 31.18 -10.66 1.87
CA LYS A 258 31.73 -9.38 1.33
C LYS A 258 31.55 -9.19 -0.19
N PRO A 259 30.79 -8.18 -0.64
CA PRO A 259 30.77 -7.77 -2.05
C PRO A 259 31.89 -6.78 -2.38
N PHE A 260 32.38 -6.86 -3.62
CA PHE A 260 33.29 -5.91 -4.26
C PHE A 260 32.55 -4.58 -4.53
N ILE A 261 33.03 -3.47 -3.96
CA ILE A 261 32.41 -2.14 -4.02
C ILE A 261 33.20 -1.23 -4.98
N SER A 262 32.50 -0.48 -5.83
CA SER A 262 33.07 0.61 -6.63
C SER A 262 33.36 1.83 -5.75
N LEU A 263 34.61 2.30 -5.77
CA LEU A 263 35.22 3.14 -4.73
C LEU A 263 34.93 4.66 -4.77
N GLN A 264 33.90 5.15 -5.46
CA GLN A 264 33.70 6.62 -5.58
C GLN A 264 32.33 7.19 -5.19
N SER A 265 31.43 6.41 -4.56
CA SER A 265 30.19 6.96 -3.95
C SER A 265 29.92 6.54 -2.50
N ASN A 266 30.75 5.67 -1.92
CA ASN A 266 30.49 5.06 -0.61
C ASN A 266 30.88 5.92 0.60
N SER A 267 31.72 6.95 0.44
CA SER A 267 32.21 7.73 1.59
C SER A 267 31.12 8.60 2.25
N GLU A 268 30.21 9.18 1.46
CA GLU A 268 29.10 9.99 2.02
C GLU A 268 27.96 9.12 2.58
N LEU A 269 27.75 7.92 2.02
CA LEU A 269 26.77 6.95 2.52
C LEU A 269 27.21 6.27 3.83
N HIS A 270 28.52 6.08 4.03
CA HIS A 270 29.03 5.43 5.25
C HIS A 270 28.94 6.30 6.51
N ILE A 271 29.11 7.62 6.40
CA ILE A 271 29.15 8.53 7.56
C ILE A 271 27.78 8.62 8.28
N LYS A 272 26.67 8.50 7.55
CA LYS A 272 25.31 8.74 8.10
C LYS A 272 24.71 7.54 8.82
N MET A 273 25.30 6.36 8.64
CA MET A 273 24.88 5.11 9.27
C MET A 273 25.56 4.83 10.62
N GLU A 274 26.61 5.61 10.96
CA GLU A 274 27.37 5.43 12.20
C GLU A 274 26.52 5.67 13.45
N TYR A 275 25.61 6.65 13.42
CA TYR A 275 24.77 6.94 14.59
C TYR A 275 23.89 5.75 14.98
N PHE A 276 23.16 5.15 14.04
CA PHE A 276 22.34 3.97 14.31
C PHE A 276 23.15 2.80 14.88
N GLN A 277 24.39 2.63 14.42
CA GLN A 277 25.26 1.55 14.88
C GLN A 277 25.93 1.86 16.22
N SER A 278 26.03 3.13 16.60
CA SER A 278 26.74 3.60 17.80
C SER A 278 26.15 3.14 19.13
N ASP A 279 27.00 3.08 20.15
CA ASP A 279 26.61 2.85 21.54
C ASP A 279 25.75 4.00 22.09
N LYS A 280 25.91 5.21 21.54
CA LYS A 280 25.11 6.38 21.90
C LYS A 280 23.64 6.18 21.54
N PHE A 281 23.36 5.74 20.32
CA PHE A 281 21.99 5.42 19.90
C PHE A 281 21.43 4.25 20.71
N HIS A 282 22.22 3.20 20.91
CA HIS A 282 21.80 2.05 21.71
C HIS A 282 21.39 2.44 23.13
N SER A 283 22.25 3.18 23.84
CA SER A 283 21.99 3.66 25.20
C SER A 283 20.77 4.59 25.26
N ARG A 284 20.55 5.42 24.23
CA ARG A 284 19.41 6.32 24.13
C ARG A 284 18.10 5.54 24.01
N VAL A 285 18.04 4.52 23.15
CA VAL A 285 16.85 3.67 22.98
C VAL A 285 16.52 2.94 24.29
N GLU A 286 17.50 2.28 24.91
CA GLU A 286 17.29 1.57 26.19
C GLU A 286 16.85 2.51 27.32
N HIS A 287 17.39 3.72 27.36
CA HIS A 287 17.00 4.72 28.35
C HIS A 287 15.51 5.11 28.21
N ILE A 288 15.05 5.41 26.99
CA ILE A 288 13.64 5.78 26.76
C ILE A 288 12.72 4.58 27.02
N MET A 289 13.11 3.38 26.57
CA MET A 289 12.36 2.15 26.85
C MET A 289 12.16 1.94 28.35
N LYS A 290 13.22 2.09 29.14
CA LYS A 290 13.15 1.99 30.60
C LYS A 290 12.28 3.09 31.22
N LYS A 291 12.42 4.34 30.76
CA LYS A 291 11.62 5.49 31.22
C LYS A 291 10.13 5.28 30.97
N ARG A 292 9.77 4.62 29.86
CA ARG A 292 8.38 4.44 29.42
C ARG A 292 7.83 3.02 29.61
N HIS A 293 8.52 2.18 30.39
CA HIS A 293 8.09 0.80 30.67
C HIS A 293 7.86 -0.06 29.40
N ILE A 294 8.63 0.17 28.33
CA ILE A 294 8.54 -0.61 27.08
C ILE A 294 9.50 -1.81 27.17
N PRO A 295 9.02 -3.06 27.15
CA PRO A 295 9.86 -4.25 27.31
C PRO A 295 10.84 -4.47 26.16
N GLY A 296 10.38 -4.27 24.93
CA GLY A 296 11.11 -4.62 23.72
C GLY A 296 10.81 -3.70 22.54
N ALA A 297 11.80 -3.56 21.68
CA ALA A 297 11.69 -2.81 20.43
C ALA A 297 12.52 -3.47 19.32
N ALA A 298 12.07 -3.34 18.08
CA ALA A 298 12.81 -3.71 16.88
C ALA A 298 12.83 -2.53 15.91
N VAL A 299 13.99 -2.23 15.33
CA VAL A 299 14.18 -1.11 14.42
C VAL A 299 14.87 -1.62 13.15
N ALA A 300 14.38 -1.22 11.99
CA ALA A 300 15.10 -1.33 10.73
C ALA A 300 15.09 0.01 9.98
N ILE A 301 16.22 0.35 9.36
CA ILE A 301 16.36 1.50 8.47
C ILE A 301 16.99 1.10 7.15
N ILE A 302 16.68 1.88 6.12
CA ILE A 302 17.22 1.74 4.78
C ILE A 302 17.74 3.09 4.29
N GLN A 303 18.96 3.10 3.75
CA GLN A 303 19.55 4.24 3.06
C GLN A 303 20.15 3.78 1.73
N GLY A 304 19.64 4.29 0.61
CA GLY A 304 19.96 3.69 -0.69
C GLY A 304 19.45 2.24 -0.73
N ASP A 305 20.33 1.30 -1.06
CA ASP A 305 20.04 -0.15 -1.04
C ASP A 305 20.53 -0.86 0.24
N VAL A 306 21.10 -0.13 1.20
CA VAL A 306 21.69 -0.69 2.41
C VAL A 306 20.65 -0.71 3.53
N VAL A 307 20.44 -1.89 4.13
CA VAL A 307 19.51 -2.09 5.25
C VAL A 307 20.31 -2.41 6.52
N HIS A 308 19.93 -1.76 7.62
CA HIS A 308 20.41 -2.10 8.95
C HIS A 308 19.23 -2.31 9.88
N SER A 309 19.35 -3.29 10.77
CA SER A 309 18.29 -3.63 11.72
C SER A 309 18.85 -4.07 13.07
N ARG A 310 18.14 -3.77 14.15
CA ARG A 310 18.54 -4.10 15.52
C ARG A 310 17.31 -4.34 16.41
N GLY A 311 17.42 -5.29 17.33
CA GLY A 311 16.44 -5.52 18.40
C GLY A 311 16.97 -5.02 19.74
N PHE A 312 16.05 -4.67 20.64
CA PHE A 312 16.31 -4.10 21.97
C PHE A 312 15.37 -4.75 22.98
N GLY A 313 15.87 -5.10 24.17
CA GLY A 313 15.04 -5.64 25.24
C GLY A 313 14.41 -7.00 24.91
N LEU A 314 13.18 -7.22 25.38
CA LEU A 314 12.51 -8.52 25.40
C LEU A 314 11.18 -8.50 24.61
N ALA A 315 11.02 -9.47 23.72
CA ALA A 315 9.75 -9.72 23.02
C ALA A 315 8.70 -10.37 23.93
N ARG A 316 9.15 -11.08 24.97
CA ARG A 316 8.34 -11.75 25.98
C ARG A 316 9.08 -11.75 27.31
N LEU A 317 8.38 -11.48 28.39
CA LEU A 317 8.92 -11.47 29.76
C LEU A 317 8.89 -12.86 30.41
N ASN A 318 7.91 -13.71 30.08
CA ASN A 318 7.76 -15.03 30.67
C ASN A 318 7.33 -16.13 29.67
N PRO A 319 8.18 -17.14 29.36
CA PRO A 319 9.60 -17.16 29.65
C PRO A 319 10.32 -16.02 28.88
N PRO A 320 11.41 -15.45 29.43
CA PRO A 320 12.13 -14.36 28.78
C PRO A 320 12.60 -14.75 27.37
N ALA A 321 12.27 -13.94 26.36
CA ALA A 321 12.77 -14.09 25.01
C ALA A 321 13.26 -12.73 24.46
N PRO A 322 14.45 -12.67 23.85
CA PRO A 322 15.00 -11.42 23.33
C PRO A 322 14.14 -10.88 22.19
N CYS A 323 14.00 -9.57 22.13
CA CYS A 323 13.46 -8.91 20.96
C CYS A 323 14.56 -8.82 19.89
N THR A 324 14.24 -9.27 18.68
CA THR A 324 15.16 -9.32 17.53
C THR A 324 14.54 -8.62 16.32
N PRO A 325 15.33 -8.29 15.28
CA PRO A 325 14.78 -7.80 14.01
C PRO A 325 13.76 -8.74 13.33
N ASP A 326 13.72 -10.02 13.73
CA ASP A 326 12.80 -11.04 13.21
C ASP A 326 11.63 -11.35 14.15
N THR A 327 11.53 -10.66 15.29
CA THR A 327 10.36 -10.71 16.18
C THR A 327 9.14 -10.16 15.45
N LEU A 328 8.02 -10.86 15.55
CA LEU A 328 6.75 -10.54 14.92
C LEU A 328 5.87 -9.70 15.83
N PHE A 329 5.30 -8.64 15.27
CA PHE A 329 4.37 -7.73 15.93
C PHE A 329 3.13 -7.58 15.04
N ASP A 330 1.95 -7.41 15.65
CA ASP A 330 0.81 -6.82 14.96
C ASP A 330 1.09 -5.33 14.75
N ILE A 331 1.17 -4.88 13.50
CA ILE A 331 1.51 -3.48 13.22
C ILE A 331 0.31 -2.53 13.31
N ALA A 332 -0.84 -3.03 13.78
CA ALA A 332 -2.05 -2.26 13.99
C ALA A 332 -2.40 -1.45 12.73
N SER A 333 -2.77 -0.18 12.90
CA SER A 333 -3.13 0.72 11.82
C SER A 333 -2.04 0.98 10.77
N SER A 334 -0.77 0.62 11.00
CA SER A 334 0.25 0.65 9.94
C SER A 334 -0.11 -0.27 8.77
N SER A 335 -0.95 -1.28 9.00
CA SER A 335 -1.51 -2.18 7.98
C SER A 335 -2.25 -1.45 6.85
N LYS A 336 -2.85 -0.29 7.16
CA LYS A 336 -3.59 0.54 6.19
C LYS A 336 -2.76 0.93 4.98
N SER A 337 -1.45 1.11 5.14
CA SER A 337 -0.55 1.40 4.03
C SER A 337 -0.52 0.28 2.99
N MET A 338 -0.52 -0.99 3.42
CA MET A 338 -0.57 -2.15 2.53
C MET A 338 -1.95 -2.33 1.92
N THR A 339 -3.02 -2.06 2.67
CA THR A 339 -4.40 -2.08 2.14
C THR A 339 -4.58 -1.06 1.03
N ALA A 340 -4.11 0.18 1.24
CA ALA A 340 -4.14 1.21 0.21
C ALA A 340 -3.27 0.84 -1.00
N GLY A 341 -2.11 0.22 -0.76
CA GLY A 341 -1.28 -0.34 -1.82
C GLY A 341 -2.00 -1.43 -2.62
N ALA A 342 -2.73 -2.32 -1.95
CA ALA A 342 -3.47 -3.41 -2.58
C ALA A 342 -4.57 -2.86 -3.50
N VAL A 343 -5.32 -1.86 -3.03
CA VAL A 343 -6.32 -1.17 -3.86
C VAL A 343 -5.66 -0.40 -5.00
N ALA A 344 -4.53 0.29 -4.77
CA ALA A 344 -3.82 0.99 -5.82
C ALA A 344 -3.32 0.04 -6.93
N VAL A 345 -2.83 -1.15 -6.56
CA VAL A 345 -2.48 -2.21 -7.52
C VAL A 345 -3.71 -2.72 -8.26
N LEU A 346 -4.86 -2.85 -7.58
CA LEU A 346 -6.12 -3.25 -8.21
C LEU A 346 -6.61 -2.21 -9.22
N VAL A 347 -6.49 -0.91 -8.90
CA VAL A 347 -6.85 0.20 -9.80
C VAL A 347 -6.00 0.20 -11.08
N GLU A 348 -4.73 -0.17 -10.98
CA GLU A 348 -3.82 -0.27 -12.13
C GLU A 348 -3.97 -1.60 -12.91
N ASP A 349 -4.75 -2.56 -12.40
CA ASP A 349 -4.90 -3.88 -12.99
C ASP A 349 -5.97 -3.84 -14.10
N LEU A 350 -5.53 -3.90 -15.35
CA LEU A 350 -6.40 -3.83 -16.55
C LEU A 350 -7.45 -4.95 -16.65
N ASN A 351 -7.41 -5.95 -15.78
CA ASN A 351 -8.48 -6.95 -15.66
C ASN A 351 -9.72 -6.43 -14.93
N TYR A 352 -9.62 -5.30 -14.22
CA TYR A 352 -10.69 -4.66 -13.44
C TYR A 352 -10.84 -3.17 -13.80
N PRO A 353 -11.08 -2.83 -15.09
CA PRO A 353 -11.10 -1.44 -15.57
C PRO A 353 -12.18 -0.56 -14.90
N GLU A 354 -13.20 -1.16 -14.30
CA GLU A 354 -14.22 -0.49 -13.51
C GLU A 354 -13.70 0.06 -12.17
N VAL A 355 -12.65 -0.54 -11.61
CA VAL A 355 -12.05 -0.11 -10.34
C VAL A 355 -11.12 1.07 -10.61
N THR A 356 -11.64 2.28 -10.52
CA THR A 356 -10.85 3.52 -10.65
C THR A 356 -10.87 4.31 -9.34
N TRP A 357 -9.89 5.19 -9.14
CA TRP A 357 -9.86 6.08 -7.96
C TRP A 357 -11.15 6.89 -7.78
N THR A 358 -11.80 7.28 -8.89
CA THR A 358 -13.02 8.08 -8.89
C THR A 358 -14.30 7.25 -9.03
N ALA A 359 -14.20 5.92 -9.14
CA ALA A 359 -15.37 5.05 -9.20
C ALA A 359 -16.16 5.15 -7.89
N PRO A 360 -17.48 5.36 -7.94
CA PRO A 360 -18.33 5.25 -6.77
C PRO A 360 -18.27 3.83 -6.19
N VAL A 361 -18.05 3.72 -4.88
CA VAL A 361 -17.94 2.41 -4.22
C VAL A 361 -19.25 1.62 -4.31
N SER A 362 -20.39 2.31 -4.34
CA SER A 362 -21.71 1.68 -4.54
C SER A 362 -21.92 1.05 -5.91
N GLU A 363 -21.19 1.48 -6.95
CA GLU A 363 -21.21 0.81 -8.26
C GLU A 363 -20.37 -0.47 -8.27
N LEU A 364 -19.31 -0.50 -7.46
CA LEU A 364 -18.42 -1.66 -7.32
C LEU A 364 -18.96 -2.70 -6.32
N LEU A 365 -19.71 -2.25 -5.31
CA LEU A 365 -20.33 -3.06 -4.27
C LEU A 365 -21.84 -2.78 -4.20
N PRO A 366 -22.61 -3.11 -5.27
CA PRO A 366 -24.04 -2.87 -5.30
C PRO A 366 -24.72 -3.64 -4.18
N ASP A 367 -25.75 -3.03 -3.59
CA ASP A 367 -26.51 -3.49 -2.42
C ASP A 367 -25.73 -3.63 -1.11
N ASP A 368 -24.40 -3.84 -1.14
CA ASP A 368 -23.56 -3.98 0.04
C ASP A 368 -23.13 -2.62 0.59
N PHE A 369 -22.55 -1.73 -0.25
CA PHE A 369 -22.15 -0.39 0.16
C PHE A 369 -23.32 0.61 0.04
N VAL A 370 -24.05 0.77 1.15
CA VAL A 370 -25.14 1.74 1.28
C VAL A 370 -24.91 2.52 2.56
N LEU A 371 -24.91 3.84 2.48
CA LEU A 371 -24.81 4.76 3.61
C LEU A 371 -26.21 5.31 3.92
N GLN A 372 -26.41 5.84 5.13
CA GLN A 372 -27.71 6.44 5.50
C GLN A 372 -28.11 7.62 4.59
N SER A 373 -27.14 8.28 3.95
CA SER A 373 -27.36 9.34 2.97
C SER A 373 -27.26 8.80 1.54
N ASP A 374 -28.32 8.98 0.74
CA ASP A 374 -28.33 8.66 -0.69
C ASP A 374 -27.24 9.42 -1.47
N GLU A 375 -26.99 10.67 -1.09
CA GLU A 375 -25.94 11.49 -1.71
C GLU A 375 -24.56 10.88 -1.44
N HIS A 376 -24.27 10.50 -0.20
CA HIS A 376 -23.00 9.86 0.12
C HIS A 376 -22.87 8.49 -0.55
N THR A 377 -23.95 7.69 -0.54
CA THR A 377 -23.97 6.38 -1.19
C THR A 377 -23.57 6.48 -2.67
N LYS A 378 -24.09 7.46 -3.40
CA LYS A 378 -23.83 7.62 -4.84
C LYS A 378 -22.46 8.24 -5.16
N ASN A 379 -21.86 8.99 -4.23
CA ASN A 379 -20.72 9.86 -4.55
C ASN A 379 -19.42 9.52 -3.81
N VAL A 380 -19.45 8.67 -2.77
CA VAL A 380 -18.23 8.19 -2.11
C VAL A 380 -17.45 7.31 -3.08
N THR A 381 -16.20 7.69 -3.34
CA THR A 381 -15.31 7.00 -4.30
C THR A 381 -14.27 6.11 -3.60
N VAL A 382 -13.61 5.25 -4.38
CA VAL A 382 -12.45 4.46 -3.93
C VAL A 382 -11.36 5.34 -3.29
N GLU A 383 -11.12 6.54 -3.83
CA GLU A 383 -10.18 7.51 -3.24
C GLU A 383 -10.67 8.04 -1.89
N ASP A 384 -11.98 8.24 -1.71
CA ASP A 384 -12.54 8.80 -0.48
C ASP A 384 -12.44 7.83 0.71
N ILE A 385 -12.69 6.53 0.49
CA ILE A 385 -12.64 5.51 1.54
C ILE A 385 -11.21 5.27 2.06
N LEU A 386 -10.19 5.50 1.24
CA LEU A 386 -8.78 5.34 1.62
C LEU A 386 -8.16 6.61 2.22
N SER A 387 -8.89 7.73 2.22
CA SER A 387 -8.35 9.04 2.60
C SER A 387 -9.21 9.79 3.61
N HIS A 388 -9.99 9.04 4.40
CA HIS A 388 -10.64 9.53 5.62
C HIS A 388 -11.49 10.80 5.39
N ARG A 389 -12.21 10.85 4.27
CA ARG A 389 -12.93 12.06 3.83
C ARG A 389 -14.35 11.77 3.35
N THR A 390 -14.95 10.69 3.86
CA THR A 390 -16.30 10.24 3.50
C THR A 390 -17.40 11.00 4.22
N GLY A 391 -17.10 11.72 5.30
CA GLY A 391 -18.11 12.35 6.18
C GLY A 391 -18.78 11.39 7.18
N VAL A 392 -18.38 10.11 7.15
CA VAL A 392 -18.88 9.06 8.06
C VAL A 392 -17.99 8.98 9.31
N PRO A 393 -18.55 9.11 10.52
CA PRO A 393 -17.86 8.84 11.79
C PRO A 393 -17.23 7.44 11.88
N PRO A 394 -16.23 7.24 12.75
CA PRO A 394 -15.59 5.95 12.95
C PRO A 394 -16.59 4.81 13.24
N HIS A 395 -17.53 5.04 14.16
CA HIS A 395 -18.49 4.03 14.63
C HIS A 395 -17.82 2.71 15.07
N ASP A 396 -16.64 2.82 15.70
CA ASP A 396 -15.74 1.70 15.98
C ASP A 396 -16.33 0.60 16.90
N VAL A 397 -17.29 0.95 17.76
CA VAL A 397 -17.99 0.00 18.65
C VAL A 397 -19.28 -0.59 18.04
N SER A 398 -19.55 -0.30 16.77
CA SER A 398 -20.80 -0.71 16.10
C SER A 398 -20.79 -2.13 15.54
N TYR A 399 -19.63 -2.79 15.42
CA TYR A 399 -19.49 -4.12 14.82
C TYR A 399 -18.94 -5.16 15.80
N LEU A 400 -19.38 -6.40 15.60
CA LEU A 400 -19.14 -7.54 16.49
C LEU A 400 -17.83 -8.25 16.15
N GLY A 401 -16.98 -8.45 17.15
CA GLY A 401 -15.70 -9.15 17.00
C GLY A 401 -15.80 -10.66 17.20
N PRO A 402 -14.67 -11.39 17.17
CA PRO A 402 -14.63 -12.85 17.31
C PRO A 402 -15.17 -13.39 18.64
N ARG A 403 -15.27 -12.53 19.66
CA ARG A 403 -15.84 -12.86 20.98
C ARG A 403 -17.37 -12.89 20.98
N ALA A 404 -18.01 -12.32 19.97
CA ALA A 404 -19.46 -12.34 19.85
C ALA A 404 -19.99 -13.73 19.51
N LYS A 405 -21.25 -13.99 19.89
CA LYS A 405 -21.96 -15.23 19.50
C LYS A 405 -22.07 -15.39 17.99
N ILE A 406 -22.26 -14.27 17.29
CA ILE A 406 -22.29 -14.19 15.83
C ILE A 406 -21.35 -13.04 15.44
N PRO A 407 -20.07 -13.34 15.18
CA PRO A 407 -19.11 -12.33 14.75
C PRO A 407 -19.49 -11.74 13.39
N ASP A 408 -19.09 -10.49 13.17
CA ASP A 408 -19.21 -9.88 11.87
C ASP A 408 -18.16 -10.40 10.87
N THR A 409 -18.34 -10.00 9.62
CA THR A 409 -17.44 -10.22 8.48
C THR A 409 -17.24 -8.89 7.78
N PRO A 410 -16.20 -8.71 6.96
CA PRO A 410 -16.01 -7.47 6.20
C PRO A 410 -17.26 -7.06 5.40
N LYS A 411 -17.99 -8.04 4.86
CA LYS A 411 -19.26 -7.83 4.18
C LYS A 411 -20.38 -7.36 5.11
N SER A 412 -20.57 -7.98 6.28
CA SER A 412 -21.64 -7.56 7.20
C SER A 412 -21.35 -6.19 7.83
N VAL A 413 -20.09 -5.90 8.16
CA VAL A 413 -19.63 -4.57 8.56
C VAL A 413 -19.96 -3.54 7.47
N THR A 414 -19.59 -3.82 6.21
CA THR A 414 -19.91 -2.93 5.07
C THR A 414 -21.41 -2.70 4.93
N ARG A 415 -22.23 -3.74 5.04
CA ARG A 415 -23.69 -3.63 4.95
C ARG A 415 -24.32 -2.83 6.09
N ASN A 416 -23.70 -2.85 7.28
CA ASN A 416 -24.22 -2.16 8.45
C ASN A 416 -24.12 -0.63 8.34
N LEU A 417 -23.26 -0.11 7.45
CA LEU A 417 -23.12 1.34 7.21
C LEU A 417 -24.44 2.07 6.92
N ARG A 418 -25.46 1.38 6.38
CA ARG A 418 -26.79 1.96 6.13
C ARG A 418 -27.54 2.35 7.41
N ASN A 419 -27.15 1.77 8.53
CA ASN A 419 -27.74 2.01 9.84
C ASN A 419 -26.93 3.01 10.67
N LEU A 420 -25.80 3.48 10.15
CA LEU A 420 -24.88 4.38 10.83
C LEU A 420 -25.01 5.80 10.27
N LYS A 421 -24.91 6.79 11.16
CA LYS A 421 -25.17 8.19 10.81
C LYS A 421 -24.01 8.78 10.02
N VAL A 422 -24.32 9.73 9.16
CA VAL A 422 -23.33 10.57 8.48
C VAL A 422 -23.39 11.95 9.15
N SER A 423 -22.27 12.50 9.61
CA SER A 423 -22.27 13.79 10.32
C SER A 423 -21.77 14.96 9.50
N HIS A 424 -21.00 14.72 8.44
CA HIS A 424 -20.41 15.80 7.65
C HIS A 424 -20.61 15.57 6.14
N PRO A 425 -20.71 16.65 5.35
CA PRO A 425 -20.71 16.52 3.90
C PRO A 425 -19.43 15.85 3.37
N LEU A 426 -19.55 15.21 2.22
CA LEU A 426 -18.45 14.51 1.55
C LEU A 426 -17.26 15.46 1.31
N ARG A 427 -16.05 15.02 1.70
CA ARG A 427 -14.75 15.71 1.51
C ARG A 427 -14.56 17.03 2.27
N THR A 428 -15.43 17.40 3.20
CA THR A 428 -15.27 18.67 3.94
C THR A 428 -14.47 18.54 5.23
N LYS A 429 -14.36 17.34 5.80
CA LYS A 429 -13.66 17.10 7.08
C LYS A 429 -12.88 15.78 7.04
N TYR A 430 -11.68 15.79 7.62
CA TYR A 430 -10.92 14.58 7.88
C TYR A 430 -11.57 13.83 9.04
N MET A 431 -11.89 12.56 8.84
CA MET A 431 -12.50 11.69 9.82
C MET A 431 -11.85 10.31 9.72
N TYR A 432 -10.95 10.01 10.66
CA TYR A 432 -10.32 8.70 10.73
C TYR A 432 -11.41 7.62 10.83
N ASN A 433 -11.30 6.55 10.04
CA ASN A 433 -12.38 5.59 9.92
C ASN A 433 -11.82 4.21 9.56
N ASN A 434 -11.91 3.26 10.50
CA ASN A 434 -11.45 1.89 10.31
C ASN A 434 -12.38 1.12 9.37
N THR A 435 -13.69 1.32 9.52
CA THR A 435 -14.71 0.66 8.70
C THR A 435 -14.49 0.88 7.20
N MET A 436 -14.06 2.06 6.78
CA MET A 436 -13.77 2.33 5.36
C MET A 436 -12.60 1.51 4.80
N TYR A 437 -11.64 1.11 5.64
CA TYR A 437 -10.59 0.17 5.25
C TYR A 437 -11.10 -1.27 5.20
N THR A 438 -12.04 -1.64 6.08
CA THR A 438 -12.78 -2.91 5.98
C THR A 438 -13.55 -2.98 4.66
N VAL A 439 -14.23 -1.90 4.25
CA VAL A 439 -14.89 -1.80 2.94
C VAL A 439 -13.89 -2.02 1.81
N ALA A 440 -12.70 -1.44 1.89
CA ALA A 440 -11.65 -1.63 0.89
C ALA A 440 -11.22 -3.11 0.76
N THR A 441 -11.20 -3.87 1.86
CA THR A 441 -10.94 -5.33 1.79
C THR A 441 -12.09 -6.09 1.14
N HIS A 442 -13.34 -5.78 1.50
CA HIS A 442 -14.52 -6.40 0.88
C HIS A 442 -14.58 -6.10 -0.61
N LEU A 443 -14.23 -4.88 -1.02
CA LEU A 443 -14.08 -4.51 -2.43
C LEU A 443 -13.05 -5.40 -3.14
N ILE A 444 -11.85 -5.58 -2.57
CA ILE A 444 -10.84 -6.46 -3.16
C ILE A 444 -11.38 -7.88 -3.30
N GLU A 445 -12.00 -8.43 -2.25
CA GLU A 445 -12.51 -9.80 -2.25
C GLU A 445 -13.65 -9.99 -3.28
N GLU A 446 -14.56 -9.03 -3.37
CA GLU A 446 -15.68 -9.08 -4.31
C GLU A 446 -15.20 -8.92 -5.76
N MET A 447 -14.28 -8.00 -6.05
CA MET A 447 -13.80 -7.78 -7.41
C MET A 447 -12.92 -8.94 -7.89
N THR A 448 -12.02 -9.44 -7.03
CA THR A 448 -10.96 -10.37 -7.45
C THR A 448 -11.30 -11.84 -7.19
N LYS A 449 -12.35 -12.12 -6.40
CA LYS A 449 -12.76 -13.46 -5.98
C LYS A 449 -11.65 -14.25 -5.25
N THR A 450 -10.69 -13.56 -4.66
CA THR A 450 -9.70 -14.12 -3.73
C THR A 450 -9.86 -13.47 -2.36
N THR A 451 -9.45 -14.16 -1.29
CA THR A 451 -9.44 -13.56 0.05
C THR A 451 -8.40 -12.44 0.13
N PHE A 452 -8.63 -11.44 0.98
CA PHE A 452 -7.72 -10.32 1.18
C PHE A 452 -6.31 -10.76 1.62
N PRO A 453 -6.14 -11.71 2.57
CA PRO A 453 -4.81 -12.24 2.90
C PRO A 453 -4.08 -12.88 1.71
N MET A 454 -4.81 -13.62 0.87
CA MET A 454 -4.22 -14.24 -0.32
C MET A 454 -3.84 -13.20 -1.37
N TYR A 455 -4.66 -12.15 -1.52
CA TYR A 455 -4.35 -11.02 -2.41
C TYR A 455 -3.05 -10.32 -1.99
N LEU A 456 -2.90 -9.97 -0.70
CA LEU A 456 -1.66 -9.38 -0.18
C LEU A 456 -0.47 -10.33 -0.31
N LYS A 457 -0.67 -11.63 -0.08
CA LYS A 457 0.38 -12.63 -0.25
C LYS A 457 0.92 -12.65 -1.69
N THR A 458 0.04 -12.76 -2.68
CA THR A 458 0.41 -12.83 -4.09
C THR A 458 0.93 -11.49 -4.63
N LYS A 459 0.37 -10.37 -4.20
CA LYS A 459 0.75 -9.05 -4.72
C LYS A 459 1.95 -8.45 -3.99
N PHE A 460 2.16 -8.72 -2.70
CA PHE A 460 3.24 -8.10 -1.92
C PHE A 460 4.15 -9.11 -1.23
N PHE A 461 3.61 -10.05 -0.44
CA PHE A 461 4.49 -10.84 0.43
C PHE A 461 5.44 -11.76 -0.36
N GLU A 462 4.95 -12.47 -1.37
CA GLU A 462 5.80 -13.33 -2.20
C GLU A 462 6.76 -12.52 -3.10
N PRO A 463 6.31 -11.50 -3.87
CA PRO A 463 7.23 -10.73 -4.72
C PRO A 463 8.31 -9.97 -3.93
N LEU A 464 7.97 -9.48 -2.73
CA LEU A 464 8.89 -8.76 -1.87
C LEU A 464 9.67 -9.68 -0.91
N GLN A 465 9.42 -11.00 -0.93
CA GLN A 465 10.05 -11.98 -0.05
C GLN A 465 9.82 -11.70 1.45
N MET A 466 8.61 -11.26 1.80
CA MET A 466 8.17 -11.02 3.17
C MET A 466 7.62 -12.32 3.79
N ASN A 467 8.49 -13.33 3.88
CA ASN A 467 8.10 -14.72 4.17
C ASN A 467 7.57 -14.94 5.59
N SER A 468 7.75 -13.98 6.50
CA SER A 468 7.26 -14.02 7.87
C SER A 468 6.03 -13.13 8.08
N THR A 469 5.51 -12.51 7.02
CA THR A 469 4.36 -11.60 7.10
C THR A 469 3.04 -12.34 6.93
N ASN A 470 2.09 -12.06 7.81
CA ASN A 470 0.79 -12.73 7.89
C ASN A 470 -0.33 -11.71 8.14
N ILE A 471 -1.58 -12.14 7.96
CA ILE A 471 -2.77 -11.39 8.39
C ILE A 471 -3.39 -12.20 9.54
N GLN A 472 -3.53 -11.58 10.70
CA GLN A 472 -3.90 -12.15 12.00
C GLN A 472 -2.77 -12.91 12.75
N PRO A 473 -2.72 -12.84 14.10
CA PRO A 473 -1.83 -13.65 14.92
C PRO A 473 -1.98 -15.17 14.68
N SER A 474 -3.21 -15.66 14.57
CA SER A 474 -3.54 -17.06 14.33
C SER A 474 -2.91 -17.62 13.05
N ALA A 475 -2.84 -16.82 11.99
CA ALA A 475 -2.18 -17.21 10.74
C ALA A 475 -0.66 -17.35 10.89
N ALA A 476 -0.02 -16.46 11.66
CA ALA A 476 1.40 -16.57 11.96
C ALA A 476 1.70 -17.85 12.76
N ILE A 477 0.85 -18.19 13.73
CA ILE A 477 0.95 -19.45 14.50
C ILE A 477 0.79 -20.65 13.57
N ALA A 478 -0.23 -20.66 12.71
CA ALA A 478 -0.49 -21.75 11.76
C ALA A 478 0.67 -21.96 10.77
N ASN A 479 1.40 -20.89 10.44
CA ASN A 479 2.59 -20.93 9.58
C ASN A 479 3.90 -21.27 10.35
N GLY A 480 3.80 -21.72 11.61
CA GLY A 480 4.95 -22.16 12.40
C GLY A 480 5.80 -21.01 12.96
N LEU A 481 5.26 -19.79 13.02
CA LEU A 481 5.97 -18.59 13.49
C LEU A 481 5.60 -18.18 14.91
N GLY A 482 4.82 -19.00 15.63
CA GLY A 482 4.29 -18.67 16.96
C GLY A 482 5.36 -18.28 17.98
N GLU A 483 6.51 -18.96 18.00
CA GLU A 483 7.63 -18.64 18.91
C GLU A 483 8.29 -17.28 18.62
N ARG A 484 8.06 -16.70 17.44
CA ARG A 484 8.58 -15.37 17.06
C ARG A 484 7.62 -14.23 17.41
N LEU A 485 6.38 -14.53 17.80
CA LEU A 485 5.40 -13.51 18.18
C LEU A 485 5.83 -12.83 19.48
N ALA A 486 5.87 -11.50 19.44
CA ALA A 486 5.95 -10.69 20.64
C ALA A 486 4.67 -10.87 21.47
N LYS A 487 4.82 -10.75 22.78
CA LYS A 487 3.69 -10.50 23.69
C LYS A 487 3.53 -9.00 23.87
N ALA A 488 2.28 -8.55 23.92
CA ALA A 488 1.91 -7.16 24.14
C ALA A 488 1.87 -6.88 25.65
N TYR A 489 2.39 -5.74 26.07
CA TYR A 489 2.45 -5.38 27.49
C TYR A 489 1.85 -4.01 27.76
N VAL A 490 0.94 -3.96 28.72
CA VAL A 490 0.33 -2.71 29.18
C VAL A 490 0.91 -2.33 30.53
N TRP A 491 1.36 -1.08 30.67
CA TRP A 491 1.79 -0.54 31.96
C TRP A 491 0.58 -0.19 32.82
N ARG A 492 0.54 -0.68 34.06
CA ARG A 492 -0.48 -0.35 35.05
C ARG A 492 0.11 0.50 36.17
N PRO A 493 -0.06 1.83 36.14
CA PRO A 493 0.49 2.71 37.16
C PRO A 493 -0.06 2.41 38.57
N ASP A 494 -1.33 2.02 38.66
CA ASP A 494 -2.01 1.71 39.91
C ASP A 494 -1.50 0.43 40.58
N LEU A 495 -1.06 -0.55 39.77
CA LEU A 495 -0.46 -1.81 40.23
C LEU A 495 1.07 -1.75 40.23
N ASN A 496 1.65 -0.72 39.62
CA ASN A 496 3.08 -0.57 39.36
C ASN A 496 3.69 -1.83 38.69
N GLU A 497 2.97 -2.39 37.71
CA GLU A 497 3.38 -3.60 37.00
C GLU A 497 3.08 -3.56 35.49
N LEU A 498 3.79 -4.41 34.74
CA LEU A 498 3.49 -4.67 33.33
C LEU A 498 2.56 -5.88 33.25
N VAL A 499 1.41 -5.70 32.61
CA VAL A 499 0.44 -6.77 32.40
C VAL A 499 0.50 -7.24 30.96
N GLU A 500 0.63 -8.55 30.77
CA GLU A 500 0.65 -9.19 29.46
C GLU A 500 -0.78 -9.29 28.90
N ILE A 501 -0.95 -8.95 27.62
CA ILE A 501 -2.16 -9.26 26.84
C ILE A 501 -1.85 -10.07 25.60
N ASP A 502 -2.88 -10.77 25.14
CA ASP A 502 -2.87 -11.40 23.82
C ASP A 502 -3.16 -10.37 22.73
N MET A 503 -2.45 -10.48 21.61
CA MET A 503 -2.77 -9.69 20.42
C MET A 503 -4.16 -10.09 19.89
N PRO A 504 -5.05 -9.11 19.63
CA PRO A 504 -6.43 -9.40 19.25
C PRO A 504 -6.51 -9.98 17.84
N GLU A 505 -7.48 -10.88 17.64
CA GLU A 505 -7.96 -11.26 16.32
C GLU A 505 -9.06 -10.28 15.88
N ALA A 506 -9.01 -9.83 14.63
CA ALA A 506 -10.02 -8.95 14.05
C ALA A 506 -10.27 -9.24 12.55
N PRO A 507 -10.67 -10.47 12.18
CA PRO A 507 -10.96 -10.82 10.78
C PRO A 507 -12.08 -9.97 10.17
N GLU A 508 -13.05 -9.52 10.96
CA GLU A 508 -14.13 -8.61 10.56
C GLU A 508 -13.62 -7.22 10.20
N ALA A 509 -12.54 -6.76 10.85
CA ALA A 509 -11.94 -5.44 10.67
C ALA A 509 -10.63 -5.48 9.89
N GLN A 510 -10.38 -6.57 9.13
CA GLN A 510 -9.16 -6.71 8.34
C GLN A 510 -8.94 -5.51 7.40
N GLY A 511 -7.67 -5.23 7.13
CA GLY A 511 -7.24 -4.10 6.30
C GLY A 511 -7.17 -2.76 7.03
N ALA A 512 -7.95 -2.58 8.10
CA ALA A 512 -7.71 -1.50 9.05
C ALA A 512 -6.53 -1.81 9.98
N GLY A 513 -6.29 -3.09 10.29
CA GLY A 513 -5.20 -3.57 11.15
C GLY A 513 -4.80 -5.02 10.85
N SER A 514 -4.12 -5.65 11.81
CA SER A 514 -3.84 -7.10 11.86
C SER A 514 -2.85 -7.66 10.84
N VAL A 515 -2.00 -6.84 10.22
CA VAL A 515 -0.79 -7.35 9.57
C VAL A 515 0.21 -7.71 10.68
N VAL A 516 0.65 -8.96 10.71
CA VAL A 516 1.66 -9.46 11.64
C VAL A 516 2.98 -9.66 10.89
N THR A 517 4.01 -8.92 11.25
CA THR A 517 5.29 -8.87 10.52
C THR A 517 6.46 -8.56 11.46
N CYS A 518 7.70 -8.73 10.97
CA CYS A 518 8.91 -8.24 11.59
C CYS A 518 9.48 -7.04 10.82
N VAL A 519 10.42 -6.30 11.42
CA VAL A 519 11.05 -5.13 10.77
C VAL A 519 11.88 -5.52 9.55
N ASN A 520 12.49 -6.72 9.55
CA ASN A 520 13.24 -7.25 8.41
C ASN A 520 12.39 -7.51 7.17
N ASP A 521 11.13 -7.90 7.36
CA ASP A 521 10.19 -8.05 6.25
C ASP A 521 9.56 -6.71 5.88
N TYR A 522 9.11 -5.93 6.85
CA TYR A 522 8.38 -4.71 6.57
C TYR A 522 9.23 -3.62 5.92
N ILE A 523 10.54 -3.57 6.20
CA ILE A 523 11.44 -2.65 5.50
C ILE A 523 11.48 -2.90 3.97
N LYS A 524 11.12 -4.11 3.51
CA LYS A 524 11.01 -4.44 2.08
C LYS A 524 9.79 -3.78 1.46
N TRP A 525 8.68 -3.66 2.21
CA TRP A 525 7.51 -2.86 1.81
C TRP A 525 7.85 -1.37 1.72
N VAL A 526 8.54 -0.83 2.74
CA VAL A 526 9.02 0.57 2.74
C VAL A 526 9.93 0.83 1.53
N ARG A 527 10.86 -0.10 1.24
CA ARG A 527 11.73 -0.05 0.05
C ARG A 527 10.92 -0.04 -1.25
N ALA A 528 9.90 -0.89 -1.35
CA ALA A 528 9.07 -0.97 -2.55
C ALA A 528 8.26 0.31 -2.80
N ALA A 529 7.68 0.88 -1.74
CA ALA A 529 6.96 2.15 -1.79
C ALA A 529 7.88 3.31 -2.20
N MET A 530 9.08 3.40 -1.64
CA MET A 530 10.04 4.47 -1.90
C MET A 530 10.73 4.37 -3.28
N TYR A 531 11.08 3.16 -3.73
CA TYR A 531 11.88 2.95 -4.96
C TYR A 531 11.13 2.32 -6.13
N HIS A 532 9.82 2.18 -6.02
CA HIS A 532 8.96 1.65 -7.08
C HIS A 532 9.40 0.25 -7.54
N LYS A 533 9.41 -0.72 -6.62
CA LYS A 533 9.90 -2.09 -6.87
C LYS A 533 8.76 -3.11 -6.98
N GLU A 534 9.02 -4.12 -7.80
CA GLU A 534 8.13 -5.27 -8.02
C GLU A 534 6.72 -4.85 -8.45
N THR A 535 5.70 -5.11 -7.63
CA THR A 535 4.31 -4.77 -7.89
C THR A 535 3.96 -3.33 -7.55
N VAL A 536 4.81 -2.64 -6.79
CA VAL A 536 4.64 -1.22 -6.46
C VAL A 536 5.31 -0.39 -7.56
N THR A 537 4.57 -0.10 -8.63
CA THR A 537 5.08 0.74 -9.73
C THR A 537 5.17 2.22 -9.30
N GLU A 538 5.77 3.06 -10.15
CA GLU A 538 5.79 4.51 -9.92
C GLU A 538 4.36 5.09 -9.85
N ALA A 539 3.45 4.61 -10.69
CA ALA A 539 2.04 5.01 -10.67
C ALA A 539 1.37 4.64 -9.34
N VAL A 540 1.55 3.40 -8.88
CA VAL A 540 1.02 2.91 -7.59
C VAL A 540 1.57 3.75 -6.42
N SER A 541 2.88 3.99 -6.39
CA SER A 541 3.52 4.78 -5.32
C SER A 541 3.03 6.23 -5.31
N LYS A 542 3.01 6.90 -6.47
CA LYS A 542 2.48 8.28 -6.60
C LYS A 542 1.03 8.36 -6.17
N ALA A 543 0.21 7.38 -6.51
CA ALA A 543 -1.19 7.34 -6.10
C ALA A 543 -1.34 7.16 -4.57
N MET A 544 -0.53 6.32 -3.94
CA MET A 544 -0.54 6.16 -2.48
C MET A 544 -0.17 7.45 -1.74
N ILE A 545 0.86 8.17 -2.20
CA ILE A 545 1.37 9.38 -1.52
C ILE A 545 0.71 10.69 -1.97
N LYS A 546 -0.23 10.64 -2.93
CA LYS A 546 -0.98 11.82 -3.37
C LYS A 546 -1.72 12.44 -2.18
N GLN A 547 -1.43 13.71 -1.93
CA GLN A 547 -2.05 14.53 -0.88
C GLN A 547 -3.53 14.77 -1.15
N ARG A 548 -4.40 14.52 -0.15
CA ARG A 548 -5.86 14.53 -0.33
C ARG A 548 -6.62 15.32 0.71
N MET A 549 -6.29 15.18 2.00
CA MET A 549 -7.05 15.83 3.06
C MET A 549 -6.16 16.33 4.19
N ILE A 550 -6.37 17.57 4.63
CA ILE A 550 -5.68 18.13 5.79
C ILE A 550 -6.21 17.44 7.04
N GLN A 551 -5.33 16.82 7.83
CA GLN A 551 -5.74 16.10 9.04
C GLN A 551 -6.04 17.05 10.20
N TYR A 552 -5.11 17.98 10.46
CA TYR A 552 -5.20 18.95 11.54
C TYR A 552 -5.03 20.36 10.97
N PRO A 553 -6.10 21.16 10.85
CA PRO A 553 -5.97 22.54 10.37
C PRO A 553 -5.27 23.46 11.40
N ASN A 554 -5.27 23.10 12.68
CA ASN A 554 -4.70 23.89 13.76
C ASN A 554 -3.24 23.51 14.05
N TYR A 555 -2.39 24.52 14.24
CA TYR A 555 -0.95 24.35 14.51
C TYR A 555 -0.63 23.89 15.95
N GLU A 556 -1.61 23.90 16.86
CA GLU A 556 -1.40 23.54 18.28
C GLU A 556 -0.87 22.12 18.47
N PHE A 557 -1.13 21.23 17.51
CA PHE A 557 -0.71 19.83 17.51
C PHE A 557 0.49 19.55 16.58
N ALA A 558 1.13 20.59 16.03
CA ALA A 558 2.26 20.44 15.13
C ALA A 558 3.55 20.14 15.92
N LEU A 559 4.32 19.14 15.46
CA LEU A 559 5.66 18.91 15.99
C LEU A 559 6.62 20.01 15.52
N PRO A 560 7.70 20.28 16.28
CA PRO A 560 8.72 21.26 15.88
C PRO A 560 9.23 21.03 14.46
N TYR A 561 9.37 22.11 13.68
CA TYR A 561 9.87 22.09 12.30
C TYR A 561 9.06 21.22 11.32
N THR A 562 7.80 20.91 11.63
CA THR A 562 6.90 20.19 10.72
C THR A 562 5.91 21.12 10.03
N SER A 563 5.55 20.79 8.79
CA SER A 563 4.35 21.32 8.14
C SER A 563 3.10 20.60 8.64
N THR A 564 1.93 21.14 8.28
CA THR A 564 0.66 20.44 8.49
C THR A 564 0.67 19.03 7.89
N MET A 565 0.10 18.08 8.63
CA MET A 565 -0.05 16.70 8.19
C MET A 565 -1.20 16.57 7.21
N ILE A 566 -0.91 15.94 6.07
CA ILE A 566 -1.87 15.71 4.98
C ILE A 566 -2.05 14.22 4.81
N CYS A 567 -3.28 13.76 4.97
CA CYS A 567 -3.70 12.41 4.68
C CYS A 567 -3.62 12.13 3.16
N CYS A 568 -3.03 11.00 2.83
CA CYS A 568 -2.97 10.40 1.50
C CYS A 568 -3.83 9.11 1.50
N SER A 569 -3.46 8.07 0.75
CA SER A 569 -4.15 6.76 0.82
C SER A 569 -3.33 5.79 1.64
N GLY A 570 -3.77 5.46 2.86
CA GLY A 570 -3.02 4.58 3.78
C GLY A 570 -1.72 5.17 4.33
N TRP A 571 -1.46 6.45 4.04
CA TRP A 571 -0.25 7.17 4.42
C TRP A 571 -0.59 8.59 4.83
N ASN A 572 0.29 9.20 5.61
CA ASN A 572 0.34 10.64 5.82
C ASN A 572 1.59 11.21 5.14
N SER A 573 1.50 12.45 4.68
CA SER A 573 2.64 13.21 4.19
C SER A 573 2.70 14.59 4.83
N PHE A 574 3.91 15.02 5.14
CA PHE A 574 4.22 16.36 5.63
C PHE A 574 5.69 16.64 5.36
N HIS A 575 6.11 17.87 5.61
CA HIS A 575 7.51 18.25 5.51
C HIS A 575 8.09 18.36 6.91
N TYR A 576 9.27 17.77 7.12
CA TYR A 576 10.09 17.97 8.32
C TYR A 576 11.40 18.64 7.88
N ARG A 577 11.71 19.81 8.46
CA ARG A 577 12.86 20.66 8.05
C ARG A 577 12.92 20.89 6.53
N GLY A 578 11.76 21.07 5.90
CA GLY A 578 11.64 21.30 4.47
C GLY A 578 11.95 20.08 3.59
N ARG A 579 11.87 18.86 4.14
CA ARG A 579 12.00 17.60 3.39
C ARG A 579 10.72 16.79 3.51
N LEU A 580 10.26 16.21 2.40
CA LEU A 580 9.08 15.37 2.38
C LEU A 580 9.31 14.12 3.24
N LEU A 581 8.41 13.91 4.20
CA LEU A 581 8.31 12.73 5.04
C LEU A 581 6.95 12.08 4.80
N VAL A 582 6.96 10.83 4.36
CA VAL A 582 5.77 10.00 4.23
C VAL A 582 5.79 8.97 5.35
N SER A 583 4.72 8.86 6.12
CA SER A 583 4.69 7.95 7.26
C SER A 583 3.28 7.49 7.63
N HIS A 584 3.22 6.43 8.41
CA HIS A 584 2.01 6.01 9.10
C HIS A 584 2.40 5.35 10.43
N ALA A 585 1.53 5.47 11.41
CA ALA A 585 1.71 4.86 12.73
C ALA A 585 0.62 3.82 13.00
N GLY A 586 0.89 2.91 13.92
CA GLY A 586 -0.06 1.93 14.41
C GLY A 586 0.02 1.83 15.92
N GLU A 587 -1.13 1.68 16.55
CA GLU A 587 -1.24 1.44 17.97
C GLU A 587 -2.44 0.52 18.22
N ILE A 588 -2.19 -0.49 19.04
CA ILE A 588 -3.16 -1.27 19.79
C ILE A 588 -2.57 -1.44 21.19
N ASP A 589 -3.35 -1.94 22.14
CA ASP A 589 -2.84 -2.10 23.49
C ASP A 589 -1.57 -2.94 23.54
N GLY A 590 -0.59 -2.40 24.26
CA GLY A 590 0.72 -3.00 24.41
C GLY A 590 1.55 -3.17 23.13
N ILE A 591 1.16 -2.60 21.99
CA ILE A 591 1.96 -2.63 20.75
C ILE A 591 1.92 -1.26 20.05
N GLY A 592 3.09 -0.69 19.82
CA GLY A 592 3.25 0.56 19.10
C GLY A 592 4.15 0.41 17.87
N THR A 593 3.74 0.98 16.75
CA THR A 593 4.52 0.94 15.51
C THR A 593 4.59 2.29 14.80
N TYR A 594 5.72 2.53 14.15
CA TYR A 594 5.90 3.67 13.27
C TYR A 594 6.76 3.28 12.07
N HIS A 595 6.38 3.73 10.88
CA HIS A 595 7.18 3.53 9.68
C HIS A 595 7.10 4.74 8.75
N PHE A 596 8.18 4.97 8.03
CA PHE A 596 8.35 6.19 7.26
C PHE A 596 9.35 6.04 6.11
N PHE A 597 9.30 6.96 5.16
CA PHE A 597 10.34 7.17 4.17
C PHE A 597 10.41 8.61 3.68
N MET A 598 11.58 8.99 3.18
CA MET A 598 11.95 10.29 2.63
C MET A 598 12.50 10.05 1.21
N PRO A 599 11.66 10.14 0.17
CA PRO A 599 12.03 9.78 -1.20
C PRO A 599 13.31 10.47 -1.70
N ASP A 600 13.40 11.79 -1.48
CA ASP A 600 14.52 12.61 -1.95
C ASP A 600 15.85 12.25 -1.26
N GLN A 601 15.76 11.81 -0.01
CA GLN A 601 16.92 11.41 0.79
C GLN A 601 17.26 9.93 0.61
N LYS A 602 16.41 9.16 -0.09
CA LYS A 602 16.57 7.70 -0.24
C LYS A 602 16.67 7.00 1.12
N PHE A 603 15.96 7.54 2.11
CA PHE A 603 15.99 7.09 3.51
C PHE A 603 14.62 6.60 3.95
N GLY A 604 14.56 5.55 4.77
CA GLY A 604 13.32 5.14 5.41
C GLY A 604 13.56 4.19 6.57
N GLY A 605 12.50 3.84 7.29
CA GLY A 605 12.59 2.96 8.43
C GLY A 605 11.26 2.45 8.95
N CYS A 606 11.35 1.47 9.85
CA CYS A 606 10.23 0.95 10.63
C CYS A 606 10.70 0.59 12.05
N ILE A 607 9.87 0.93 13.04
CA ILE A 607 10.10 0.76 14.46
C ILE A 607 8.87 0.08 15.05
N PHE A 608 9.03 -1.10 15.64
CA PHE A 608 7.99 -1.87 16.30
C PHE A 608 8.33 -2.09 17.76
N THR A 609 7.34 -2.04 18.64
CA THR A 609 7.51 -2.07 20.09
C THR A 609 6.38 -2.85 20.74
N ASN A 610 6.63 -3.45 21.91
CA ASN A 610 5.62 -4.20 22.66
C ASN A 610 5.31 -3.62 24.04
N GLY A 611 5.09 -2.32 24.11
CA GLY A 611 4.62 -1.65 25.33
C GLY A 611 3.60 -0.56 25.02
N THR A 612 2.79 -0.18 26.02
CA THR A 612 1.93 1.02 25.97
C THR A 612 2.75 2.24 25.55
N PHE A 613 2.16 3.13 24.74
CA PHE A 613 2.83 4.31 24.20
C PHE A 613 4.09 4.01 23.39
N GLY A 614 4.26 2.76 22.96
CA GLY A 614 5.39 2.33 22.15
C GLY A 614 5.49 3.08 20.82
N ARG A 615 4.36 3.63 20.33
CA ARG A 615 4.31 4.52 19.17
C ARG A 615 5.12 5.80 19.40
N HIS A 616 5.15 6.32 20.63
CA HIS A 616 5.92 7.53 20.97
C HIS A 616 7.42 7.28 20.83
N LEU A 617 7.90 6.12 21.27
CA LEU A 617 9.28 5.69 21.05
C LEU A 617 9.59 5.61 19.54
N GLY A 618 8.66 5.09 18.74
CA GLY A 618 8.76 5.06 17.29
C GLY A 618 8.96 6.44 16.65
N TYR A 619 8.16 7.44 17.05
CA TYR A 619 8.34 8.82 16.59
C TYR A 619 9.70 9.39 17.01
N THR A 620 10.04 9.27 18.30
CA THR A 620 11.29 9.81 18.86
C THR A 620 12.51 9.28 18.11
N ILE A 621 12.60 7.96 17.95
CA ILE A 621 13.70 7.31 17.24
C ILE A 621 13.74 7.76 15.77
N ALA A 622 12.59 7.85 15.10
CA ALA A 622 12.56 8.24 13.70
C ALA A 622 13.07 9.68 13.50
N PHE A 623 12.61 10.65 14.30
CA PHE A 623 13.08 12.02 14.17
C PHE A 623 14.55 12.20 14.58
N GLU A 624 15.02 11.51 15.63
CA GLU A 624 16.45 11.51 15.99
C GLU A 624 17.34 10.94 14.86
N LEU A 625 16.88 9.87 14.19
CA LEU A 625 17.58 9.30 13.02
C LEU A 625 17.57 10.25 11.82
N ILE A 626 16.46 10.94 11.58
CA ILE A 626 16.36 11.93 10.49
C ILE A 626 17.23 13.15 10.79
N ASP A 627 17.29 13.63 12.04
CA ASP A 627 18.18 14.73 12.43
C ASP A 627 19.66 14.36 12.25
N SER A 628 20.02 13.11 12.58
CA SER A 628 21.36 12.59 12.29
C SER A 628 21.64 12.54 10.78
N LEU A 629 20.68 12.13 9.96
CA LEU A 629 20.82 12.07 8.49
C LEU A 629 21.01 13.47 7.87
N LEU A 630 20.27 14.45 8.40
CA LEU A 630 20.28 15.84 7.96
C LEU A 630 21.41 16.67 8.57
N GLU A 631 22.25 16.07 9.42
CA GLU A 631 23.39 16.73 10.07
C GLU A 631 22.96 18.02 10.80
N VAL A 632 21.84 17.93 11.52
CA VAL A 632 21.28 19.07 12.27
C VAL A 632 22.31 19.55 13.31
N SER A 633 22.43 20.87 13.46
CA SER A 633 23.37 21.44 14.43
C SER A 633 22.87 21.25 15.87
N GLU A 634 23.78 21.06 16.83
CA GLU A 634 23.40 20.85 18.24
C GLU A 634 22.53 21.99 18.82
N LYS A 635 22.66 23.20 18.28
CA LYS A 635 21.85 24.37 18.68
C LYS A 635 20.39 24.27 18.28
N GLU A 636 20.06 23.40 17.34
CA GLU A 636 18.73 23.19 16.78
C GLU A 636 18.14 21.84 17.18
N PHE A 637 18.78 21.12 18.10
CA PHE A 637 18.31 19.85 18.62
C PHE A 637 17.00 20.04 19.39
N VAL A 638 16.07 19.14 19.10
CA VAL A 638 14.80 19.00 19.80
C VAL A 638 14.93 17.80 20.72
N ASP A 639 14.47 17.91 21.96
CA ASP A 639 14.23 16.72 22.77
C ASP A 639 12.96 16.04 22.26
N TRP A 640 13.15 15.10 21.34
CA TRP A 640 12.05 14.42 20.68
C TRP A 640 11.20 13.60 21.65
N ASP A 641 11.78 13.04 22.72
CA ASP A 641 11.02 12.31 23.73
C ASP A 641 10.03 13.23 24.44
N GLU A 642 10.45 14.43 24.79
CA GLU A 642 9.59 15.44 25.43
C GLU A 642 8.57 16.05 24.45
N ALA A 643 9.02 16.41 23.24
CA ALA A 643 8.16 17.01 22.23
C ALA A 643 7.03 16.08 21.78
N VAL A 644 7.33 14.79 21.57
CA VAL A 644 6.33 13.77 21.23
C VAL A 644 5.39 13.54 22.42
N HIS A 645 5.93 13.44 23.63
CA HIS A 645 5.11 13.26 24.83
C HIS A 645 4.10 14.38 25.05
N LYS A 646 4.55 15.64 24.88
CA LYS A 646 3.68 16.80 25.02
C LYS A 646 2.58 16.83 23.96
N ARG A 647 2.87 16.40 22.73
CA ARG A 647 1.90 16.37 21.63
C ARG A 647 0.83 15.30 21.81
N GLU A 648 1.24 14.09 22.17
CA GLU A 648 0.33 12.94 22.26
C GLU A 648 -0.43 12.90 23.60
N GLY A 649 -0.01 13.69 24.59
CA GLY A 649 -0.65 13.78 25.90
C GLY A 649 -0.08 12.79 26.93
N THR A 650 -0.48 12.99 28.18
CA THR A 650 -0.18 12.13 29.33
C THR A 650 -1.42 11.33 29.70
N ASP A 651 -1.25 10.13 30.24
CA ASP A 651 -2.13 9.68 31.33
C ASP A 651 -2.10 10.81 32.37
N ALA A 652 -3.18 11.57 32.50
CA ALA A 652 -3.34 12.47 33.62
C ALA A 652 -3.14 11.65 34.91
N ASP A 653 -2.51 12.24 35.93
CA ASP A 653 -2.49 11.67 37.27
C ASP A 653 -3.92 11.22 37.59
N TYR A 654 -4.11 9.91 37.83
CA TYR A 654 -5.43 9.37 38.15
C TYR A 654 -5.86 9.94 39.50
N GLU A 655 -6.60 11.03 39.46
CA GLU A 655 -7.40 11.50 40.57
C GLU A 655 -8.76 10.78 40.53
N ALA A 656 -9.27 10.40 41.69
CA ALA A 656 -10.60 9.79 41.77
C ALA A 656 -11.63 10.75 41.14
N PRO A 657 -12.48 10.27 40.21
CA PRO A 657 -13.38 11.15 39.48
C PRO A 657 -14.38 11.84 40.41
N ASP A 658 -14.43 13.17 40.35
CA ASP A 658 -15.51 13.95 40.96
C ASP A 658 -16.76 13.82 40.08
N PHE A 659 -17.58 12.81 40.36
CA PHE A 659 -18.85 12.56 39.66
C PHE A 659 -19.80 13.76 39.73
N ASP A 660 -19.65 14.65 40.71
CA ASP A 660 -20.44 15.88 40.77
C ASP A 660 -19.97 16.91 39.74
N ALA A 661 -18.66 17.14 39.62
CA ALA A 661 -18.13 17.99 38.55
C ALA A 661 -18.44 17.42 37.15
N ILE A 662 -18.26 16.10 36.98
CA ILE A 662 -18.52 15.41 35.71
C ILE A 662 -20.00 15.51 35.33
N GLY A 663 -20.92 15.22 36.27
CA GLY A 663 -22.35 15.32 35.98
C GLY A 663 -22.78 16.72 35.54
N LYS A 664 -22.13 17.78 36.03
CA LYS A 664 -22.36 19.17 35.55
C LYS A 664 -21.79 19.40 34.16
N SER A 665 -20.66 18.78 33.82
CA SER A 665 -20.09 18.86 32.47
C SER A 665 -20.93 18.12 31.44
N LEU A 666 -21.51 16.97 31.80
CA LEU A 666 -22.36 16.17 30.91
C LEU A 666 -23.74 16.80 30.68
N TYR A 667 -24.19 17.65 31.60
CA TYR A 667 -25.50 18.31 31.58
C TYR A 667 -25.36 19.76 32.09
N PRO A 668 -24.72 20.66 31.31
CA PRO A 668 -24.42 22.02 31.73
C PRO A 668 -25.66 22.87 32.03
N GLU A 669 -26.83 22.49 31.51
CA GLU A 669 -28.11 23.12 31.74
C GLU A 669 -28.73 22.80 33.12
N LEU A 670 -28.21 21.81 33.84
CA LEU A 670 -28.76 21.42 35.15
C LEU A 670 -28.44 22.46 36.23
N THR A 671 -29.48 23.14 36.71
CA THR A 671 -29.39 24.07 37.86
C THR A 671 -29.58 23.38 39.21
N THR A 672 -30.29 22.24 39.24
CA THR A 672 -30.62 21.48 40.46
C THR A 672 -30.57 19.98 40.19
N ARG A 673 -30.14 19.20 41.19
CA ARG A 673 -30.12 17.73 41.12
C ARG A 673 -31.26 17.12 41.90
N GLU A 674 -32.03 16.28 41.23
CA GLU A 674 -33.11 15.50 41.85
C GLU A 674 -32.63 14.05 42.07
N PRO A 675 -32.93 13.43 43.21
CA PRO A 675 -32.55 12.05 43.45
C PRO A 675 -33.30 11.07 42.52
N ASN A 676 -32.67 9.95 42.18
CA ASN A 676 -33.38 8.82 41.60
C ASN A 676 -34.27 8.17 42.68
N THR A 677 -35.54 7.99 42.35
CA THR A 677 -36.55 7.39 43.25
C THR A 677 -37.02 6.02 42.77
N LEU A 678 -36.69 5.65 41.52
CA LEU A 678 -37.00 4.34 40.96
C LEU A 678 -35.90 3.31 41.31
N PRO A 679 -36.27 2.04 41.59
CA PRO A 679 -35.29 0.99 41.80
C PRO A 679 -34.50 0.72 40.52
N LEU A 680 -33.21 0.35 40.65
CA LEU A 680 -32.31 0.13 39.52
C LEU A 680 -32.79 -0.98 38.58
N ASP A 681 -33.54 -1.97 39.09
CA ASP A 681 -34.11 -3.07 38.30
C ASP A 681 -35.01 -2.60 37.14
N VAL A 682 -35.60 -1.40 37.25
CA VAL A 682 -36.43 -0.83 36.18
C VAL A 682 -35.61 -0.53 34.92
N TYR A 683 -34.32 -0.20 35.08
CA TYR A 683 -33.40 0.12 33.99
C TYR A 683 -32.70 -1.11 33.39
N VAL A 684 -32.74 -2.26 34.07
CA VAL A 684 -32.14 -3.52 33.59
C VAL A 684 -32.90 -4.06 32.37
N GLY A 685 -32.17 -4.64 31.42
CA GLY A 685 -32.72 -5.31 30.25
C GLY A 685 -31.81 -5.27 29.02
N ASN A 686 -32.31 -5.87 27.94
CA ASN A 686 -31.68 -5.80 26.63
C ASN A 686 -32.22 -4.60 25.86
N TYR A 687 -31.33 -3.87 25.19
CA TYR A 687 -31.68 -2.71 24.38
C TYR A 687 -31.03 -2.83 23.01
N ALA A 688 -31.81 -2.70 21.93
CA ALA A 688 -31.37 -2.94 20.57
C ALA A 688 -31.28 -1.66 19.73
N ASN A 689 -30.23 -1.54 18.94
CA ASN A 689 -30.08 -0.56 17.88
C ASN A 689 -29.69 -1.28 16.57
N LYS A 690 -30.20 -0.81 15.42
CA LYS A 690 -29.94 -1.45 14.13
C LYS A 690 -28.48 -1.38 13.69
N GLY A 691 -27.79 -0.30 14.04
CA GLY A 691 -26.39 -0.06 13.70
C GLY A 691 -25.42 -0.53 14.78
N TYR A 692 -25.79 -0.43 16.06
CA TYR A 692 -24.92 -0.73 17.20
C TYR A 692 -25.21 -2.07 17.89
N HIS A 693 -26.07 -2.89 17.29
CA HIS A 693 -26.56 -4.15 17.83
C HIS A 693 -27.22 -4.00 19.22
N THR A 694 -27.36 -5.11 19.94
CA THR A 694 -27.93 -5.13 21.29
C THR A 694 -26.87 -4.84 22.33
N VAL A 695 -27.22 -4.06 23.35
CA VAL A 695 -26.49 -3.90 24.61
C VAL A 695 -27.34 -4.40 25.76
N THR A 696 -26.69 -4.96 26.78
CA THR A 696 -27.36 -5.46 27.99
C THR A 696 -27.01 -4.55 29.15
N VAL A 697 -28.03 -3.96 29.78
CA VAL A 697 -27.87 -3.21 31.03
C VAL A 697 -28.13 -4.16 32.19
N GLU A 698 -27.13 -4.31 33.06
CA GLU A 698 -27.19 -5.12 34.27
C GLU A 698 -26.85 -4.29 35.52
N ILE A 699 -27.10 -4.84 36.71
CA ILE A 699 -26.67 -4.24 37.97
C ILE A 699 -25.36 -4.90 38.38
N LYS A 700 -24.33 -4.08 38.61
CA LYS A 700 -23.02 -4.52 39.08
C LYS A 700 -22.48 -3.52 40.10
N ASP A 701 -21.98 -4.02 41.23
CA ASP A 701 -21.40 -3.23 42.32
C ASP A 701 -22.33 -2.08 42.81
N GLY A 702 -23.65 -2.31 42.77
CA GLY A 702 -24.66 -1.34 43.20
C GLY A 702 -24.97 -0.22 42.18
N GLY A 703 -24.37 -0.27 40.98
CA GLY A 703 -24.64 0.63 39.86
C GLY A 703 -25.14 -0.12 38.61
N LEU A 704 -25.48 0.63 37.56
CA LEU A 704 -25.84 0.07 36.25
C LEU A 704 -24.57 -0.15 35.42
N PHE A 705 -24.55 -1.18 34.59
CA PHE A 705 -23.36 -1.58 33.84
C PHE A 705 -23.71 -2.17 32.47
N ILE A 706 -22.83 -1.94 31.48
CA ILE A 706 -22.87 -2.58 30.16
C ILE A 706 -21.51 -3.22 29.88
N ASP A 707 -21.50 -4.50 29.51
CA ASP A 707 -20.36 -5.19 28.93
C ASP A 707 -20.53 -5.29 27.40
N GLY A 708 -19.71 -4.54 26.67
CA GLY A 708 -19.60 -4.57 25.21
C GLY A 708 -18.30 -5.23 24.73
N SER A 709 -17.73 -6.17 25.50
CA SER A 709 -16.50 -6.86 25.12
C SER A 709 -16.67 -7.77 23.89
N ASP A 710 -17.90 -8.08 23.48
CA ASP A 710 -18.19 -8.80 22.24
C ASP A 710 -17.97 -7.96 20.97
N ARG A 711 -17.81 -6.63 21.09
CA ARG A 711 -17.43 -5.75 19.97
C ARG A 711 -15.99 -6.03 19.54
N SER A 712 -15.68 -5.69 18.28
CA SER A 712 -14.32 -5.76 17.74
C SER A 712 -13.37 -4.89 18.57
N LEU A 713 -13.72 -3.61 18.70
CA LEU A 713 -13.19 -2.70 19.71
C LEU A 713 -14.13 -2.75 20.91
N GLY A 714 -13.84 -3.68 21.82
CA GLY A 714 -14.66 -3.93 23.00
C GLY A 714 -14.75 -2.70 23.90
N PHE A 715 -15.80 -2.60 24.71
CA PHE A 715 -15.90 -1.57 25.77
C PHE A 715 -16.69 -2.07 26.99
N LYS A 716 -16.57 -1.35 28.10
CA LYS A 716 -17.37 -1.48 29.32
C LYS A 716 -17.84 -0.09 29.71
N LEU A 717 -19.08 0.01 30.17
CA LEU A 717 -19.68 1.27 30.61
C LEU A 717 -20.24 1.10 32.02
N ALA A 718 -19.63 1.75 33.00
CA ALA A 718 -20.19 1.85 34.34
C ALA A 718 -21.07 3.11 34.43
N ILE A 719 -22.36 2.94 34.68
CA ILE A 719 -23.36 4.01 34.60
C ILE A 719 -23.70 4.49 36.01
N PHE A 720 -23.55 5.80 36.23
CA PHE A 720 -23.83 6.48 37.49
C PHE A 720 -24.97 7.49 37.34
N HIS A 721 -25.72 7.70 38.42
CA HIS A 721 -26.84 8.64 38.43
C HIS A 721 -26.34 10.09 38.41
N VAL A 722 -27.02 10.97 37.65
CA VAL A 722 -26.74 12.42 37.65
C VAL A 722 -27.93 13.21 38.19
N SER A 723 -29.13 13.03 37.64
CA SER A 723 -30.33 13.75 38.10
C SER A 723 -31.63 13.09 37.63
N GLY A 724 -32.67 13.17 38.48
CA GLY A 724 -34.01 12.67 38.18
C GLY A 724 -34.04 11.16 37.91
N GLN A 725 -34.98 10.74 37.07
CA GLN A 725 -35.19 9.33 36.72
C GLN A 725 -34.60 8.96 35.34
N THR A 726 -33.99 9.92 34.65
CA THR A 726 -33.60 9.76 33.23
C THR A 726 -32.17 10.16 32.93
N MET A 727 -31.53 11.02 33.73
CA MET A 727 -30.21 11.55 33.42
C MET A 727 -29.13 10.82 34.21
N PHE A 728 -28.28 10.13 33.47
CA PHE A 728 -27.16 9.36 33.97
C PHE A 728 -25.88 9.77 33.23
N GLY A 729 -24.74 9.45 33.82
CA GLY A 729 -23.44 9.49 33.17
C GLY A 729 -22.90 8.08 33.03
N GLY A 730 -22.07 7.86 32.03
CA GLY A 730 -21.36 6.61 31.79
C GLY A 730 -19.87 6.83 31.90
N HIS A 731 -19.20 6.00 32.68
CA HIS A 731 -17.75 5.91 32.70
C HIS A 731 -17.34 4.85 31.68
N LEU A 732 -16.88 5.29 30.51
CA LEU A 732 -16.53 4.42 29.39
C LEU A 732 -15.07 3.95 29.51
N HIS A 733 -14.89 2.63 29.39
CA HIS A 733 -13.60 1.95 29.36
C HIS A 733 -13.56 1.10 28.10
N MET A 734 -12.60 1.31 27.21
CA MET A 734 -12.39 0.36 26.12
C MET A 734 -11.84 -0.95 26.71
N CYS A 735 -12.31 -2.08 26.18
CA CYS A 735 -11.95 -3.44 26.58
C CYS A 735 -10.76 -3.99 25.79
N ASP A 736 -9.93 -3.10 25.27
CA ASP A 736 -8.55 -3.37 24.91
C ASP A 736 -7.65 -3.69 26.13
N GLN A 737 -8.26 -3.68 27.33
CA GLN A 737 -7.86 -4.37 28.56
C GLN A 737 -6.72 -3.64 29.27
N PHE A 738 -7.07 -2.79 30.24
CA PHE A 738 -6.69 -2.99 31.65
C PHE A 738 -7.02 -1.78 32.55
N GLY A 739 -8.21 -1.17 32.48
CA GLY A 739 -8.73 -0.37 33.61
C GLY A 739 -7.79 0.71 34.17
N GLY A 740 -6.98 1.34 33.31
CA GLY A 740 -6.16 2.50 33.65
C GLY A 740 -6.85 3.75 33.13
N ALA A 741 -7.33 4.59 34.05
CA ALA A 741 -8.02 5.87 33.84
C ALA A 741 -9.32 5.84 32.96
N PRO A 742 -10.30 6.73 33.24
CA PRO A 742 -11.37 7.00 32.28
C PRO A 742 -10.77 7.39 30.93
N ILE A 743 -11.21 6.75 29.83
CA ILE A 743 -10.96 7.32 28.50
C ILE A 743 -11.83 8.56 28.33
N SER A 744 -13.09 8.44 28.74
CA SER A 744 -14.07 9.51 28.68
C SER A 744 -15.23 9.27 29.65
N PHE A 745 -15.95 10.35 29.93
CA PHE A 745 -17.26 10.28 30.55
C PHE A 745 -18.29 10.62 29.48
N GLU A 746 -19.29 9.76 29.33
CA GLU A 746 -20.30 9.84 28.28
C GLU A 746 -21.67 10.16 28.86
N GLN A 747 -22.47 10.89 28.09
CA GLN A 747 -23.86 11.13 28.44
C GLN A 747 -24.69 9.85 28.26
N VAL A 748 -25.51 9.53 29.28
CA VAL A 748 -26.45 8.39 29.26
C VAL A 748 -27.84 8.85 29.66
N GLN A 749 -28.84 8.64 28.80
CA GLN A 749 -30.21 9.04 29.08
C GLN A 749 -31.20 7.87 28.92
N PHE A 750 -32.16 7.76 29.83
CA PHE A 750 -33.28 6.84 29.67
C PHE A 750 -34.55 7.57 29.25
N LYS A 751 -35.43 6.90 28.50
CA LYS A 751 -36.82 7.33 28.29
C LYS A 751 -37.76 6.40 29.03
N LEU A 752 -38.74 6.98 29.70
CA LEU A 752 -39.81 6.26 30.38
C LEU A 752 -41.14 6.51 29.66
N ASN A 753 -42.03 5.53 29.71
CA ASN A 753 -43.43 5.73 29.31
C ASN A 753 -44.27 6.30 30.46
N ASP A 754 -45.56 6.54 30.20
CA ASP A 754 -46.51 7.09 31.19
C ASP A 754 -46.68 6.23 32.45
N ALA A 755 -46.32 4.94 32.39
CA ALA A 755 -46.33 4.02 33.52
C ALA A 755 -44.99 3.96 34.27
N SER A 756 -44.08 4.91 34.00
CA SER A 756 -42.72 4.94 34.55
C SER A 756 -41.86 3.71 34.24
N ALA A 757 -42.20 2.98 33.17
CA ALA A 757 -41.35 1.89 32.68
C ALA A 757 -40.35 2.42 31.65
N VAL A 758 -39.09 2.04 31.78
CA VAL A 758 -38.03 2.39 30.82
C VAL A 758 -38.28 1.70 29.48
N VAL A 759 -38.27 2.47 28.39
CA VAL A 759 -38.52 1.99 27.03
C VAL A 759 -37.31 2.10 26.11
N SER A 760 -36.34 2.96 26.43
CA SER A 760 -35.11 3.10 25.65
C SER A 760 -33.97 3.70 26.47
N ILE A 761 -32.73 3.47 26.03
CA ILE A 761 -31.51 4.10 26.54
C ILE A 761 -30.79 4.81 25.38
N GLY A 762 -30.32 6.03 25.61
CA GLY A 762 -29.50 6.83 24.71
C GLY A 762 -28.09 6.95 25.29
N ILE A 763 -27.07 6.67 24.49
CA ILE A 763 -25.67 6.69 24.93
C ILE A 763 -24.84 7.47 23.91
N ALA A 764 -24.01 8.41 24.38
CA ALA A 764 -23.02 9.10 23.55
C ALA A 764 -21.83 8.16 23.26
N LEU A 765 -21.97 7.27 22.26
CA LEU A 765 -20.89 6.33 21.87
C LEU A 765 -20.07 6.81 20.67
N GLU A 766 -20.40 7.96 20.07
CA GLU A 766 -19.70 8.51 18.92
C GLU A 766 -19.53 10.03 19.06
N PRO A 767 -18.36 10.50 19.53
CA PRO A 767 -18.09 11.92 19.74
C PRO A 767 -18.17 12.75 18.45
N ALA A 768 -17.99 12.16 17.27
CA ALA A 768 -18.08 12.88 16.01
C ALA A 768 -19.52 13.13 15.51
N LEU A 769 -20.53 12.87 16.35
CA LEU A 769 -21.94 13.22 16.15
C LEU A 769 -22.38 14.49 16.91
N ASP A 770 -21.46 15.32 17.37
CA ASP A 770 -21.75 16.60 18.05
C ASP A 770 -22.75 16.42 19.22
N ASP A 771 -22.41 15.53 20.16
CA ASP A 771 -23.19 15.18 21.37
C ASP A 771 -24.53 14.46 21.13
N GLU A 772 -24.80 13.99 19.92
CA GLU A 772 -26.01 13.22 19.65
C GLU A 772 -25.96 11.80 20.26
N LEU A 773 -26.98 11.46 21.05
CA LEU A 773 -27.12 10.13 21.64
C LEU A 773 -27.54 9.06 20.61
N ILE A 774 -26.92 7.88 20.70
CA ILE A 774 -27.36 6.68 20.01
C ILE A 774 -28.41 5.98 20.86
N TRP A 775 -29.64 5.95 20.35
CA TRP A 775 -30.80 5.38 21.04
C TRP A 775 -30.97 3.88 20.75
N PHE A 776 -31.17 3.11 21.81
CA PHE A 776 -31.45 1.68 21.81
C PHE A 776 -32.83 1.43 22.43
N ASP A 777 -33.69 0.71 21.73
CA ASP A 777 -35.05 0.38 22.20
C ASP A 777 -35.03 -0.88 23.04
N LYS A 778 -35.79 -0.91 24.15
CA LYS A 778 -35.88 -2.09 25.03
C LYS A 778 -36.58 -3.25 24.29
N VAL A 779 -36.00 -4.46 24.33
CA VAL A 779 -36.47 -5.66 23.59
C VAL A 779 -36.76 -6.87 24.46
#